data_AF-A0A3Q1GL13-F1
#
_entry.id   AF-A0A3Q1GL13-F1
#
_cell.length_a   1.000
_cell.length_b   1.000
_cell.length_c   1.000
_cell.angle_alpha   90.00
_cell.angle_beta   90.00
_cell.angle_gamma   90.00
#
_symmetry.space_group_name_H-M   'P 1'
#
loop_
_entity.id
_entity.type
_entity.pdbx_description
1 polymer ?
#
loop_
_entity_poly.entity_id
_entity_poly.type
_entity_poly.pdbx_seq_one_letter_code
_entity_poly.pdbx_strand_id
1 'polypeptide(L)'
;ISSSVLQDVRMMSSGKPAQHTGEVEADLEKAEGMIRFLFNDVQLLKDGRHLQAEQMYRRYRHISLEYNLRLKSGVTTQQIPMTQTHMTQSHMTQSHMTQVHSAQVLQQAPLRARPELDEVTMRYIQDLLGWVEENQRRVDDGEWGSDLPTVESQLGSHRGLHQSVEEFRSKIERAKADEISPVSKAAYRDYLGKLELQYGKLLNSSKARLRYLDQLHAFVTAATKELMWLNEKEEEEVNYDWSDRNTNMAAKKENYSGLMRELELREKKTNGVQATGDKLLRDGHPARKTVEAFTAALQTQWSWILQLCCCIETHLKENTNYFQFFSDVKEAEDKIKKMQDTMKRKYTCDRSITVTRLEDLLQDAADEKEQLNEFKTHLEGLKRRAKTVIQLKPRNPATSVKGKQPIQAVCDFKQMEAARRPSLSPGKLTLLKSYLLSWQYLMRDVHMINTWNITMEYRLALRNLEQHYQDFLRDSQDSQMFGAEDRMQVESNYNRANQHYHTMVTSAEQGEQDESVCKTYLTKIKDLRLKLEGCENRTVTRLRQPVDKEPLKACAMKTAEQMKVHSELEGLKKDLNSVAEKTEEVLASPQQSSSAPMLRSELDLTLKKMEHVYGLSTVYLDKLKTIDVVIRNTKDAEDTLKNYETRLRGVSKVPADEKEVEAQRSQLKVNSLQLYRVFDRLQGELKAASAINDRMTRIHSERDAELEHYRQLVGGLLERWQAVFAQIDLRQRELDLLGRNMNSYRGNYEWLMQWLGEARKKQEKIQAVPIGDSKALKEQLAEEKKLLEEIEKNKDKIENCQKNAKAYIDSVKDYELQILTYKALQDPMTSPLKKPKMEGQSDNIIQEVSSENTTPGSPANEFEIHVVVF
;
A
#
# COMPACT_ATOMS: atom_id res chain seq x y z
N ILE A 1 7.52 -18.61 9.58
CA ILE A 1 7.67 -18.51 11.05
C ILE A 1 6.91 -19.68 11.64
N SER A 2 7.62 -20.58 12.30
CA SER A 2 7.13 -21.83 12.89
C SER A 2 6.19 -21.55 14.08
N SER A 3 5.30 -22.51 14.39
CA SER A 3 4.33 -22.44 15.49
C SER A 3 5.01 -22.20 16.86
N SER A 4 6.22 -22.70 17.04
CA SER A 4 7.06 -22.54 18.22
C SER A 4 7.48 -21.09 18.48
N VAL A 5 7.81 -20.31 17.44
CA VAL A 5 8.19 -18.89 17.55
C VAL A 5 7.03 -18.02 18.04
N LEU A 6 5.80 -18.29 17.58
CA LEU A 6 4.60 -17.58 18.02
C LEU A 6 4.25 -17.89 19.48
N GLN A 7 4.57 -19.10 19.95
CA GLN A 7 4.33 -19.53 21.32
C GLN A 7 5.33 -18.89 22.30
N ASP A 8 6.61 -18.79 21.92
CA ASP A 8 7.63 -18.12 22.74
C ASP A 8 7.44 -16.60 22.78
N VAL A 9 7.00 -15.96 21.69
CA VAL A 9 6.61 -14.54 21.69
C VAL A 9 5.44 -14.27 22.65
N ARG A 10 4.44 -15.17 22.70
CA ARG A 10 3.33 -15.08 23.66
C ARG A 10 3.79 -15.26 25.11
N MET A 11 4.72 -16.17 25.36
CA MET A 11 5.29 -16.44 26.68
C MET A 11 6.11 -15.25 27.20
N MET A 12 6.92 -14.63 26.34
CA MET A 12 7.69 -13.43 26.66
C MET A 12 6.80 -12.22 26.95
N SER A 13 5.69 -12.04 26.21
CA SER A 13 4.69 -11.02 26.53
C SER A 13 3.93 -11.26 27.84
N SER A 14 4.06 -12.45 28.43
CA SER A 14 3.51 -12.80 29.75
C SER A 14 4.55 -12.89 30.87
N GLY A 15 5.81 -12.49 30.61
CA GLY A 15 6.88 -12.44 31.61
C GLY A 15 7.53 -13.79 31.94
N LYS A 16 7.31 -14.84 31.14
CA LYS A 16 7.93 -16.17 31.32
C LYS A 16 9.13 -16.36 30.36
N PRO A 17 10.18 -17.11 30.76
CA PRO A 17 11.35 -17.35 29.90
C PRO A 17 11.00 -18.28 28.72
N ALA A 18 11.58 -17.98 27.55
CA ALA A 18 11.38 -18.74 26.31
C ALA A 18 12.01 -20.14 26.40
N GLN A 19 11.35 -21.16 25.84
CA GLN A 19 11.78 -22.56 25.95
C GLN A 19 12.47 -23.11 24.70
N HIS A 20 12.31 -22.49 23.52
CA HIS A 20 12.77 -23.02 22.24
C HIS A 20 13.80 -22.10 21.54
N THR A 21 14.63 -21.38 22.29
CA THR A 21 15.54 -20.35 21.79
C THR A 21 16.48 -20.82 20.66
N GLY A 22 16.98 -22.05 20.71
CA GLY A 22 17.87 -22.60 19.67
C GLY A 22 17.19 -22.89 18.32
N GLU A 23 15.90 -23.27 18.32
CA GLU A 23 15.14 -23.45 17.07
C GLU A 23 14.78 -22.10 16.42
N VAL A 24 14.51 -21.09 17.26
CA VAL A 24 14.26 -19.71 16.82
C VAL A 24 15.52 -19.14 16.15
N GLU A 25 16.71 -19.36 16.72
CA GLU A 25 17.97 -18.92 16.11
C GLU A 25 18.24 -19.60 14.75
N ALA A 26 18.02 -20.90 14.63
CA ALA A 26 18.20 -21.62 13.36
C ALA A 26 17.22 -21.17 12.26
N ASP A 27 15.95 -20.91 12.61
CA ASP A 27 14.95 -20.39 11.67
C ASP A 27 15.25 -18.94 11.25
N LEU A 28 15.84 -18.14 12.13
CA LEU A 28 16.30 -16.78 11.82
C LEU A 28 17.51 -16.78 10.88
N GLU A 29 18.51 -17.63 11.11
CA GLU A 29 19.64 -17.79 10.17
C GLU A 29 19.18 -18.22 8.77
N LYS A 30 18.20 -19.13 8.69
CA LYS A 30 17.61 -19.55 7.42
C LYS A 30 16.87 -18.41 6.72
N ALA A 31 16.14 -17.59 7.47
CA ALA A 31 15.48 -16.40 6.95
C ALA A 31 16.49 -15.34 6.45
N GLU A 32 17.60 -15.15 7.17
CA GLU A 32 18.69 -14.26 6.77
C GLU A 32 19.34 -14.70 5.45
N GLY A 33 19.57 -16.01 5.30
CA GLY A 33 20.06 -16.61 4.07
C GLY A 33 19.13 -16.33 2.88
N MET A 34 17.82 -16.56 3.03
CA MET A 34 16.83 -16.30 1.98
C MET A 34 16.74 -14.82 1.60
N ILE A 35 16.80 -13.91 2.58
CA ILE A 35 16.80 -12.46 2.34
C ILE A 35 18.05 -12.08 1.53
N ARG A 36 19.21 -12.68 1.81
CA ARG A 36 20.45 -12.43 1.07
C ARG A 36 20.37 -12.93 -0.39
N PHE A 37 19.72 -14.06 -0.65
CA PHE A 37 19.47 -14.52 -2.02
C PHE A 37 18.51 -13.61 -2.78
N LEU A 38 17.41 -13.20 -2.14
CA LEU A 38 16.46 -12.23 -2.70
C LEU A 38 17.12 -10.90 -3.08
N PHE A 39 18.11 -10.45 -2.31
CA PHE A 39 18.89 -9.27 -2.67
C PHE A 39 19.66 -9.43 -3.99
N ASN A 40 20.32 -10.58 -4.17
CA ASN A 40 21.09 -10.85 -5.39
C ASN A 40 20.17 -10.95 -6.61
N ASP A 41 19.02 -11.62 -6.49
CA ASP A 41 18.05 -11.75 -7.59
C ASP A 41 17.47 -10.40 -7.99
N VAL A 42 17.14 -9.56 -7.01
CA VAL A 42 16.63 -8.21 -7.25
C VAL A 42 17.70 -7.31 -7.87
N GLN A 43 18.98 -7.49 -7.52
CA GLN A 43 20.06 -6.76 -8.17
C GLN A 43 20.32 -7.22 -9.59
N LEU A 44 20.25 -8.51 -9.88
CA LEU A 44 20.31 -9.01 -11.25
C LEU A 44 19.21 -8.40 -12.13
N LEU A 45 17.99 -8.28 -11.59
CA LEU A 45 16.86 -7.64 -12.29
C LEU A 45 17.06 -6.12 -12.48
N LYS A 46 17.74 -5.45 -11.53
CA LYS A 46 18.07 -4.02 -11.62
C LYS A 46 19.14 -3.77 -12.68
N ASP A 47 20.19 -4.58 -12.70
CA ASP A 47 21.26 -4.51 -13.69
C ASP A 47 20.75 -4.86 -15.10
N GLY A 48 19.76 -5.74 -15.19
CA GLY A 48 19.02 -6.06 -16.43
C GLY A 48 18.00 -5.01 -16.88
N ARG A 49 17.83 -3.89 -16.15
CA ARG A 49 16.84 -2.82 -16.41
C ARG A 49 15.39 -3.33 -16.54
N HIS A 50 15.02 -4.31 -15.73
CA HIS A 50 13.64 -4.81 -15.70
C HIS A 50 12.67 -3.74 -15.18
N LEU A 51 11.53 -3.53 -15.85
CA LEU A 51 10.57 -2.45 -15.54
C LEU A 51 10.07 -2.43 -14.09
N GLN A 52 10.09 -3.57 -13.39
CA GLN A 52 9.64 -3.69 -11.99
C GLN A 52 10.79 -3.81 -10.98
N ALA A 53 12.05 -3.73 -11.41
CA ALA A 53 13.21 -3.92 -10.53
C ALA A 53 13.20 -2.97 -9.33
N GLU A 54 12.81 -1.71 -9.55
CA GLU A 54 12.77 -0.70 -8.50
C GLU A 54 11.65 -0.96 -7.47
N GLN A 55 10.52 -1.53 -7.92
CA GLN A 55 9.42 -1.91 -7.02
C GLN A 55 9.76 -3.16 -6.20
N MET A 56 10.46 -4.13 -6.81
CA MET A 56 10.95 -5.32 -6.11
C MET A 56 12.07 -4.98 -5.11
N TYR A 57 12.92 -4.01 -5.42
CA TYR A 57 13.92 -3.47 -4.50
C TYR A 57 13.29 -2.81 -3.28
N ARG A 58 12.21 -2.02 -3.45
CA ARG A 58 11.45 -1.46 -2.31
C ARG A 58 10.80 -2.54 -1.44
N ARG A 59 10.28 -3.62 -2.05
CA ARG A 59 9.70 -4.76 -1.30
C ARG A 59 10.76 -5.56 -0.55
N TYR A 60 11.89 -5.85 -1.17
CA TYR A 60 13.05 -6.43 -0.49
C TYR A 60 13.48 -5.56 0.70
N ARG A 61 13.58 -4.23 0.50
CA ARG A 61 13.97 -3.29 1.55
C ARG A 61 12.97 -3.30 2.71
N HIS A 62 11.67 -3.40 2.43
CA HIS A 62 10.63 -3.53 3.45
C HIS A 62 10.75 -4.84 4.25
N ILE A 63 10.97 -5.96 3.56
CA ILE A 63 11.17 -7.29 4.19
C ILE A 63 12.45 -7.32 5.04
N SER A 64 13.54 -6.77 4.52
CA SER A 64 14.82 -6.66 5.23
C SER A 64 14.71 -5.73 6.46
N LEU A 65 13.96 -4.63 6.34
CA LEU A 65 13.72 -3.70 7.45
C LEU A 65 12.84 -4.34 8.54
N GLU A 66 11.78 -5.08 8.17
CA GLU A 66 10.97 -5.83 9.13
C GLU A 66 11.76 -6.93 9.83
N TYR A 67 12.58 -7.70 9.11
CA TYR A 67 13.44 -8.74 9.69
C TYR A 67 14.42 -8.16 10.73
N ASN A 68 15.08 -7.03 10.41
CA ASN A 68 16.04 -6.39 11.31
C ASN A 68 15.37 -5.71 12.52
N LEU A 69 14.17 -5.15 12.37
CA LEU A 69 13.48 -4.41 13.44
C LEU A 69 12.60 -5.25 14.35
N ARG A 70 12.02 -6.36 13.86
CA ARG A 70 11.05 -7.17 14.63
C ARG A 70 11.56 -8.53 15.06
N LEU A 71 12.51 -9.12 14.34
CA LEU A 71 12.94 -10.52 14.55
C LEU A 71 14.37 -10.61 15.11
N LYS A 72 15.33 -9.84 14.58
CA LYS A 72 16.74 -9.88 15.04
C LYS A 72 16.99 -9.11 16.34
N SER A 73 16.30 -7.98 16.56
CA SER A 73 16.40 -7.18 17.80
C SER A 73 15.62 -7.76 18.99
N GLY A 74 14.66 -8.65 18.74
CA GLY A 74 13.81 -9.26 19.77
C GLY A 74 14.42 -10.48 20.48
N VAL A 75 15.48 -11.08 19.92
CA VAL A 75 16.11 -12.31 20.45
C VAL A 75 17.46 -12.02 21.12
N THR A 76 18.15 -10.93 20.77
CA THR A 76 19.43 -10.56 21.41
C THR A 76 19.23 -9.72 22.67
N THR A 77 18.74 -10.35 23.75
CA THR A 77 18.84 -9.77 25.10
C THR A 77 19.20 -10.85 26.13
N GLN A 78 20.36 -11.48 25.93
CA GLN A 78 21.13 -12.04 27.03
C GLN A 78 22.62 -11.91 26.68
N GLN A 79 23.29 -10.94 27.28
CA GLN A 79 24.70 -10.95 27.68
C GLN A 79 25.14 -9.52 28.04
N ILE A 80 25.08 -9.20 29.34
CA ILE A 80 25.98 -8.21 29.93
C ILE A 80 26.64 -8.93 31.12
N PRO A 81 27.99 -9.04 31.15
CA PRO A 81 28.71 -9.70 32.25
C PRO A 81 28.65 -8.88 33.53
N MET A 82 28.58 -9.60 34.66
CA MET A 82 28.88 -9.06 35.98
C MET A 82 30.37 -8.76 36.10
N THR A 83 30.72 -7.52 36.47
CA THR A 83 32.01 -7.20 37.08
C THR A 83 31.83 -6.27 38.27
N GLN A 84 32.26 -6.78 39.43
CA GLN A 84 32.46 -6.05 40.68
C GLN A 84 33.60 -5.04 40.50
N THR A 85 33.55 -3.88 41.18
CA THR A 85 34.68 -3.37 41.98
C THR A 85 34.33 -2.09 42.77
N HIS A 86 34.46 -2.23 44.09
CA HIS A 86 35.18 -1.38 45.06
C HIS A 86 35.18 0.17 44.97
N MET A 87 34.83 0.74 46.12
CA MET A 87 35.17 2.08 46.60
C MET A 87 36.70 2.25 46.79
N THR A 88 37.26 3.41 46.40
CA THR A 88 38.07 4.27 47.29
C THR A 88 38.41 5.66 46.67
N GLN A 89 38.15 6.67 47.50
CA GLN A 89 38.72 8.01 47.71
C GLN A 89 39.85 8.59 46.81
N SER A 90 39.73 9.91 46.54
CA SER A 90 40.74 10.98 46.76
C SER A 90 40.25 12.28 46.09
N HIS A 91 40.52 13.52 46.51
CA HIS A 91 41.02 14.18 47.72
C HIS A 91 40.61 15.66 47.54
N MET A 92 40.19 16.35 48.60
CA MET A 92 40.18 17.82 48.66
C MET A 92 41.41 18.31 49.43
N THR A 93 41.93 19.47 49.06
CA THR A 93 42.92 20.25 49.81
C THR A 93 42.27 21.46 50.49
N GLN A 94 42.39 21.46 51.83
CA GLN A 94 42.60 22.56 52.78
C GLN A 94 42.02 23.97 52.53
N SER A 95 41.26 24.44 53.53
CA SER A 95 41.69 25.56 54.38
C SER A 95 41.02 25.46 55.77
N HIS A 96 41.72 25.95 56.79
CA HIS A 96 41.56 25.65 58.22
C HIS A 96 41.21 26.93 59.01
N MET A 97 40.80 26.71 60.27
CA MET A 97 40.70 27.63 61.44
C MET A 97 39.31 28.28 61.64
N THR A 98 38.70 28.33 62.85
CA THR A 98 39.21 28.17 64.23
C THR A 98 38.05 27.83 65.20
N GLN A 99 38.34 27.07 66.26
CA GLN A 99 37.47 26.82 67.44
C GLN A 99 37.43 28.03 68.39
N VAL A 100 36.31 28.23 69.11
CA VAL A 100 36.30 28.69 70.52
C VAL A 100 35.07 28.18 71.31
N HIS A 101 35.35 27.37 72.33
CA HIS A 101 34.85 27.25 73.72
C HIS A 101 33.35 27.29 74.15
N SER A 102 33.13 26.39 75.11
CA SER A 102 32.11 26.14 76.15
C SER A 102 31.52 27.32 76.94
N ALA A 103 30.26 27.20 77.40
CA ALA A 103 29.85 26.92 78.81
C ALA A 103 28.43 27.42 79.20
N GLN A 104 27.70 26.54 79.91
CA GLN A 104 26.78 26.71 81.06
C GLN A 104 25.62 27.75 81.11
N VAL A 105 24.42 27.18 81.26
CA VAL A 105 23.25 27.50 82.12
C VAL A 105 23.20 28.84 82.87
N LEU A 106 22.12 29.62 82.67
CA LEU A 106 21.34 30.26 83.75
C LEU A 106 19.92 30.71 83.32
N GLN A 107 19.07 30.66 84.33
CA GLN A 107 17.61 30.79 84.51
C GLN A 107 16.90 32.08 84.02
N GLN A 108 15.68 31.89 83.50
CA GLN A 108 14.43 32.68 83.63
C GLN A 108 14.38 34.23 83.47
N ALA A 109 13.52 34.71 82.55
CA ALA A 109 12.39 35.62 82.83
C ALA A 109 11.45 35.76 81.59
N PRO A 110 10.14 36.08 81.76
CA PRO A 110 9.10 35.80 80.77
C PRO A 110 8.62 37.03 79.97
N LEU A 111 7.83 36.75 78.92
CA LEU A 111 6.88 37.64 78.20
C LEU A 111 7.46 38.65 77.19
N ARG A 112 7.31 38.33 75.89
CA ARG A 112 6.37 39.01 74.98
C ARG A 112 6.40 38.35 73.60
N ALA A 113 5.30 37.71 73.21
CA ALA A 113 5.04 37.34 71.83
C ALA A 113 5.01 38.63 70.98
N ARG A 114 5.84 38.68 69.94
CA ARG A 114 5.95 39.79 69.01
C ARG A 114 5.18 39.41 67.73
N PRO A 115 3.99 39.99 67.45
CA PRO A 115 3.14 39.58 66.32
C PRO A 115 3.68 39.97 64.93
N GLU A 116 4.66 40.88 64.85
CA GLU A 116 5.17 41.44 63.58
C GLU A 116 6.02 40.46 62.74
N LEU A 117 6.63 39.44 63.37
CA LEU A 117 7.45 38.44 62.68
C LEU A 117 6.61 37.42 61.91
N ASP A 118 5.36 37.20 62.32
CA ASP A 118 4.44 36.27 61.66
C ASP A 118 3.97 36.82 60.31
N GLU A 119 3.70 38.13 60.21
CA GLU A 119 3.18 38.74 58.98
C GLU A 119 4.25 38.84 57.87
N VAL A 120 5.48 39.22 58.22
CA VAL A 120 6.61 39.31 57.27
C VAL A 120 6.98 37.94 56.71
N THR A 121 7.02 36.92 57.57
CA THR A 121 7.35 35.54 57.20
C THR A 121 6.26 34.90 56.35
N MET A 122 4.99 35.17 56.67
CA MET A 122 3.84 34.76 55.85
C MET A 122 3.82 35.46 54.48
N ARG A 123 4.12 36.76 54.43
CA ARG A 123 4.22 37.51 53.16
C ARG A 123 5.35 36.99 52.28
N TYR A 124 6.50 36.64 52.87
CA TYR A 124 7.62 36.04 52.15
C TYR A 124 7.22 34.75 51.43
N ILE A 125 6.56 33.80 52.11
CA ILE A 125 6.07 32.57 51.45
C ILE A 125 5.01 32.87 50.38
N GLN A 126 4.11 33.83 50.61
CA GLN A 126 3.12 34.24 49.61
C GLN A 126 3.78 34.83 48.36
N ASP A 127 4.83 35.64 48.51
CA ASP A 127 5.61 36.18 47.39
C ASP A 127 6.35 35.06 46.63
N LEU A 128 6.89 34.06 47.34
CA LEU A 128 7.50 32.88 46.72
C LEU A 128 6.46 32.05 45.94
N LEU A 129 5.26 31.86 46.50
CA LEU A 129 4.13 31.20 45.83
C LEU A 129 3.71 31.98 44.59
N GLY A 130 3.55 33.29 44.69
CA GLY A 130 3.21 34.16 43.56
C GLY A 130 4.24 34.09 42.44
N TRP A 131 5.53 34.02 42.79
CA TRP A 131 6.60 33.81 41.82
C TRP A 131 6.48 32.45 41.11
N VAL A 132 6.22 31.37 41.85
CA VAL A 132 6.03 30.03 41.26
C VAL A 132 4.80 29.99 40.35
N GLU A 133 3.68 30.58 40.76
CA GLU A 133 2.43 30.63 39.98
C GLU A 133 2.58 31.48 38.70
N GLU A 134 3.27 32.62 38.77
CA GLU A 134 3.59 33.44 37.58
C GLU A 134 4.50 32.68 36.60
N ASN A 135 5.58 32.07 37.08
CA ASN A 135 6.48 31.33 36.18
C ASN A 135 5.86 30.03 35.65
N GLN A 136 4.92 29.42 36.38
CA GLN A 136 4.11 28.32 35.85
C GLN A 136 3.27 28.78 34.67
N ARG A 137 2.58 29.94 34.77
CA ARG A 137 1.85 30.54 33.65
C ARG A 137 2.77 30.83 32.46
N ARG A 138 3.95 31.41 32.69
CA ARG A 138 4.93 31.69 31.63
C ARG A 138 5.40 30.41 30.90
N VAL A 139 5.55 29.30 31.60
CA VAL A 139 5.92 28.00 31.00
C VAL A 139 4.76 27.41 30.21
N ASP A 140 3.54 27.48 30.74
CA ASP A 140 2.33 26.91 30.13
C ASP A 140 1.89 27.71 28.88
N ASP A 141 1.96 29.04 28.93
CA ASP A 141 1.52 29.95 27.85
C ASP A 141 2.63 30.26 26.82
N GLY A 142 3.85 29.78 27.03
CA GLY A 142 4.99 30.13 26.18
C GLY A 142 4.87 29.59 24.75
N GLU A 143 5.19 30.43 23.75
CA GLU A 143 5.20 30.04 22.34
C GLU A 143 6.35 29.10 21.97
N TRP A 144 6.18 28.34 20.87
CA TRP A 144 7.19 27.37 20.41
C TRP A 144 8.04 27.86 19.23
N GLY A 145 7.65 28.93 18.55
CA GLY A 145 8.32 29.46 17.34
C GLY A 145 7.81 28.83 16.03
N SER A 146 7.84 29.61 14.94
CA SER A 146 7.37 29.22 13.59
C SER A 146 8.51 28.94 12.60
N ASP A 147 9.70 29.40 12.91
CA ASP A 147 10.90 29.38 12.07
C ASP A 147 12.15 29.24 12.93
N LEU A 148 13.31 28.99 12.32
CA LEU A 148 14.54 28.74 13.06
C LEU A 148 14.93 29.89 14.02
N PRO A 149 14.98 31.17 13.59
CA PRO A 149 15.30 32.28 14.50
C PRO A 149 14.34 32.41 15.69
N THR A 150 13.03 32.23 15.48
CA THR A 150 12.06 32.29 16.57
C THR A 150 12.21 31.11 17.53
N VAL A 151 12.45 29.90 17.04
CA VAL A 151 12.72 28.71 17.88
C VAL A 151 14.00 28.89 18.72
N GLU A 152 15.08 29.40 18.11
CA GLU A 152 16.33 29.70 18.83
C GLU A 152 16.13 30.74 19.93
N SER A 153 15.35 31.79 19.65
CA SER A 153 14.99 32.82 20.62
C SER A 153 14.19 32.24 21.80
N GLN A 154 13.18 31.41 21.53
CA GLN A 154 12.37 30.76 22.57
C GLN A 154 13.20 29.79 23.43
N LEU A 155 14.09 29.01 22.80
CA LEU A 155 15.00 28.11 23.50
C LEU A 155 15.98 28.88 24.39
N GLY A 156 16.59 29.96 23.88
CA GLY A 156 17.49 30.82 24.65
C GLY A 156 16.79 31.47 25.85
N SER A 157 15.60 32.02 25.64
CA SER A 157 14.79 32.62 26.71
C SER A 157 14.39 31.60 27.78
N HIS A 158 13.95 30.41 27.36
CA HIS A 158 13.56 29.35 28.30
C HIS A 158 14.74 28.76 29.07
N ARG A 159 15.95 28.70 28.49
CA ARG A 159 17.17 28.29 29.22
C ARG A 159 17.46 29.21 30.41
N GLY A 160 17.37 30.54 30.20
CA GLY A 160 17.53 31.51 31.29
C GLY A 160 16.43 31.41 32.35
N LEU A 161 15.18 31.20 31.91
CA LEU A 161 14.06 30.95 32.83
C LEU A 161 14.26 29.66 33.64
N HIS A 162 14.69 28.57 32.99
CA HIS A 162 14.93 27.29 33.63
C HIS A 162 16.02 27.40 34.70
N GLN A 163 17.14 28.07 34.39
CA GLN A 163 18.19 28.36 35.36
C GLN A 163 17.65 29.14 36.57
N SER A 164 16.81 30.15 36.33
CA SER A 164 16.17 30.92 37.41
C SER A 164 15.27 30.04 38.30
N VAL A 165 14.57 29.06 37.71
CA VAL A 165 13.76 28.06 38.44
C VAL A 165 14.66 27.14 39.26
N GLU A 166 15.77 26.64 38.72
CA GLU A 166 16.68 25.77 39.48
C GLU A 166 17.33 26.50 40.67
N GLU A 167 17.77 27.74 40.48
CA GLU A 167 18.35 28.59 41.53
C GLU A 167 17.32 28.95 42.61
N PHE A 168 16.02 29.01 42.26
CA PHE A 168 14.92 29.29 43.19
C PHE A 168 14.82 28.26 44.32
N ARG A 169 15.32 27.02 44.11
CA ARG A 169 15.38 26.00 45.16
C ARG A 169 16.05 26.51 46.44
N SER A 170 17.10 27.33 46.30
CA SER A 170 17.82 27.90 47.45
C SER A 170 16.94 28.81 48.33
N LYS A 171 15.93 29.47 47.74
CA LYS A 171 14.97 30.32 48.46
C LYS A 171 13.96 29.47 49.24
N ILE A 172 13.56 28.31 48.70
CA ILE A 172 12.70 27.35 49.38
C ILE A 172 13.43 26.72 50.57
N GLU A 173 14.70 26.32 50.39
CA GLU A 173 15.50 25.78 51.50
C GLU A 173 15.73 26.80 52.61
N ARG A 174 15.87 28.09 52.28
CA ARG A 174 15.89 29.17 53.27
C ARG A 174 14.55 29.31 54.01
N ALA A 175 13.43 29.30 53.30
CA ALA A 175 12.10 29.37 53.90
C ALA A 175 11.79 28.17 54.84
N LYS A 176 12.43 27.01 54.61
CA LYS A 176 12.41 25.85 55.53
C LYS A 176 13.26 26.06 56.78
N ALA A 177 14.45 26.63 56.62
CA ALA A 177 15.37 26.89 57.73
C ALA A 177 14.81 27.93 58.72
N ASP A 178 13.98 28.85 58.22
CA ASP A 178 13.34 29.91 59.00
C ASP A 178 12.08 29.45 59.80
N GLU A 179 11.84 28.13 59.96
CA GLU A 179 10.74 27.58 60.80
C GLU A 179 10.92 27.91 62.31
N ILE A 180 10.62 29.15 62.74
CA ILE A 180 10.74 29.57 64.15
C ILE A 180 9.54 30.44 64.59
N SER A 181 8.51 29.82 65.18
CA SER A 181 7.64 30.34 66.27
C SER A 181 6.43 29.39 66.53
N PRO A 182 5.95 29.16 67.78
CA PRO A 182 4.93 28.15 68.09
C PRO A 182 3.47 28.46 67.67
N VAL A 183 3.14 29.70 67.29
CA VAL A 183 1.74 30.18 67.29
C VAL A 183 1.02 30.06 65.92
N SER A 184 1.75 30.10 64.81
CA SER A 184 1.24 30.03 63.42
C SER A 184 1.72 28.79 62.64
N LYS A 185 2.36 27.84 63.35
CA LYS A 185 3.13 26.72 62.79
C LYS A 185 2.35 25.81 61.85
N ALA A 186 1.03 25.74 61.94
CA ALA A 186 0.20 24.89 61.06
C ALA A 186 0.01 25.54 59.68
N ALA A 187 -0.48 26.79 59.64
CA ALA A 187 -0.74 27.51 58.40
C ALA A 187 0.54 27.72 57.57
N TYR A 188 1.66 28.10 58.21
CA TYR A 188 2.93 28.26 57.51
C TYR A 188 3.42 26.94 56.89
N ARG A 189 3.29 25.81 57.61
CA ARG A 189 3.62 24.48 57.08
C ARG A 189 2.71 24.08 55.91
N ASP A 190 1.43 24.42 55.95
CA ASP A 190 0.52 24.16 54.83
C ASP A 190 0.90 24.97 53.58
N TYR A 191 1.23 26.26 53.74
CA TYR A 191 1.69 27.10 52.63
C TYR A 191 3.06 26.66 52.10
N LEU A 192 3.98 26.24 52.98
CA LEU A 192 5.29 25.70 52.59
C LEU A 192 5.12 24.39 51.81
N GLY A 193 4.26 23.47 52.27
CA GLY A 193 3.93 22.24 51.55
C GLY A 193 3.28 22.52 50.19
N LYS A 194 2.39 23.52 50.11
CA LYS A 194 1.84 24.00 48.83
C LYS A 194 2.92 24.55 47.90
N LEU A 195 3.86 25.34 48.44
CA LEU A 195 4.98 25.92 47.69
C LEU A 195 5.91 24.84 47.14
N GLU A 196 6.26 23.84 47.93
CA GLU A 196 7.08 22.70 47.48
C GLU A 196 6.38 21.90 46.37
N LEU A 197 5.09 21.64 46.53
CA LEU A 197 4.30 20.92 45.53
C LEU A 197 4.21 21.70 44.21
N GLN A 198 3.89 23.00 44.28
CA GLN A 198 3.82 23.86 43.10
C GLN A 198 5.19 24.06 42.45
N TYR A 199 6.25 24.23 43.23
CA TYR A 199 7.62 24.31 42.72
C TYR A 199 8.05 23.01 42.04
N GLY A 200 7.72 21.85 42.63
CA GLY A 200 7.96 20.55 42.01
C GLY A 200 7.25 20.40 40.66
N LYS A 201 6.00 20.86 40.56
CA LYS A 201 5.26 20.93 39.30
C LYS A 201 5.96 21.86 38.29
N LEU A 202 6.29 23.08 38.70
CA LEU A 202 6.98 24.07 37.86
C LEU A 202 8.31 23.54 37.33
N LEU A 203 9.13 22.94 38.20
CA LEU A 203 10.41 22.38 37.82
C LEU A 203 10.24 21.25 36.79
N ASN A 204 9.26 20.36 36.98
CA ASN A 204 8.97 19.29 36.03
C ASN A 204 8.45 19.82 34.68
N SER A 205 7.50 20.77 34.70
CA SER A 205 7.01 21.43 33.48
C SER A 205 8.13 22.18 32.75
N SER A 206 9.01 22.88 33.48
CA SER A 206 10.14 23.62 32.93
C SER A 206 11.19 22.68 32.29
N LYS A 207 11.52 21.55 32.95
CA LYS A 207 12.38 20.50 32.38
C LYS A 207 11.78 19.88 31.12
N ALA A 208 10.48 19.57 31.15
CA ALA A 208 9.79 19.02 29.99
C ALA A 208 9.81 20.00 28.81
N ARG A 209 9.46 21.27 29.05
CA ARG A 209 9.48 22.33 28.04
C ARG A 209 10.87 22.53 27.44
N LEU A 210 11.93 22.51 28.26
CA LEU A 210 13.31 22.62 27.77
C LEU A 210 13.66 21.46 26.83
N ARG A 211 13.33 20.22 27.22
CA ARG A 211 13.54 19.03 26.37
C ARG A 211 12.79 19.13 25.04
N TYR A 212 11.55 19.60 25.05
CA TYR A 212 10.77 19.80 23.83
C TYR A 212 11.37 20.92 22.95
N LEU A 213 11.80 22.04 23.52
CA LEU A 213 12.46 23.11 22.75
C LEU A 213 13.79 22.64 22.13
N ASP A 214 14.60 21.85 22.86
CA ASP A 214 15.84 21.28 22.30
C ASP A 214 15.55 20.29 21.15
N GLN A 215 14.51 19.45 21.28
CA GLN A 215 14.06 18.54 20.21
C GLN A 215 13.57 19.31 18.98
N LEU A 216 12.74 20.33 19.18
CA LEU A 216 12.22 21.18 18.12
C LEU A 216 13.35 21.92 17.40
N HIS A 217 14.26 22.54 18.14
CA HIS A 217 15.41 23.23 17.58
C HIS A 217 16.27 22.28 16.74
N ALA A 218 16.61 21.10 17.26
CA ALA A 218 17.40 20.11 16.51
C ALA A 218 16.73 19.71 15.18
N PHE A 219 15.40 19.49 15.19
CA PHE A 219 14.63 19.17 13.99
C PHE A 219 14.58 20.36 13.00
N VAL A 220 14.21 21.55 13.47
CA VAL A 220 14.05 22.75 12.63
C VAL A 220 15.39 23.17 12.01
N THR A 221 16.50 23.08 12.74
CA THR A 221 17.84 23.36 12.20
C THR A 221 18.20 22.37 11.10
N ALA A 222 17.96 21.07 11.31
CA ALA A 222 18.21 20.06 10.29
C ALA A 222 17.33 20.25 9.05
N ALA A 223 16.03 20.53 9.24
CA ALA A 223 15.10 20.78 8.15
C ALA A 223 15.46 22.03 7.34
N THR A 224 15.80 23.13 8.01
CA THR A 224 16.21 24.38 7.38
C THR A 224 17.46 24.17 6.52
N LYS A 225 18.45 23.42 7.02
CA LYS A 225 19.67 23.13 6.28
C LYS A 225 19.42 22.35 4.98
N GLU A 226 18.54 21.36 5.02
CA GLU A 226 18.21 20.60 3.80
C GLU A 226 17.32 21.41 2.84
N LEU A 227 16.40 22.24 3.33
CA LEU A 227 15.61 23.15 2.51
C LEU A 227 16.47 24.18 1.77
N MET A 228 17.45 24.78 2.46
CA MET A 228 18.38 25.73 1.84
C MET A 228 19.20 25.07 0.72
N TRP A 229 19.69 23.85 0.96
CA TRP A 229 20.43 23.10 -0.06
C TRP A 229 19.57 22.76 -1.28
N LEU A 230 18.31 22.36 -1.06
CA LEU A 230 17.36 22.11 -2.15
C LEU A 230 17.09 23.36 -2.97
N ASN A 231 16.90 24.51 -2.32
CA ASN A 231 16.67 25.79 -2.97
C ASN A 231 17.89 26.26 -3.78
N GLU A 232 19.11 26.06 -3.26
CA GLU A 232 20.35 26.36 -4.00
C GLU A 232 20.45 25.51 -5.28
N LYS A 233 20.08 24.23 -5.22
CA LYS A 233 20.08 23.34 -6.39
C LYS A 233 18.95 23.65 -7.38
N GLU A 234 17.79 24.04 -6.90
CA GLU A 234 16.71 24.54 -7.75
C GLU A 234 17.17 25.78 -8.54
N GLU A 235 17.75 26.77 -7.85
CA GLU A 235 18.18 28.03 -8.47
C GLU A 235 19.24 27.81 -9.56
N GLU A 236 20.19 26.90 -9.32
CA GLU A 236 21.21 26.50 -10.30
C GLU A 236 20.59 25.94 -11.60
N GLU A 237 19.53 25.13 -11.46
CA GLU A 237 18.91 24.41 -12.56
C GLU A 237 17.84 25.22 -13.31
N VAL A 238 17.06 26.04 -12.60
CA VAL A 238 16.06 26.95 -13.18
C VAL A 238 16.73 28.05 -14.02
N ASN A 239 17.90 28.52 -13.59
CA ASN A 239 18.67 29.55 -14.32
C ASN A 239 19.52 28.99 -15.47
N TYR A 240 19.47 27.67 -15.73
CA TYR A 240 20.25 27.06 -16.79
C TYR A 240 19.73 27.43 -18.19
N ASP A 241 20.63 27.89 -19.07
CA ASP A 241 20.28 28.25 -20.45
C ASP A 241 20.11 26.99 -21.33
N TRP A 242 18.86 26.66 -21.66
CA TRP A 242 18.47 25.57 -22.56
C TRP A 242 18.28 26.00 -24.03
N SER A 243 18.74 27.19 -24.42
CA SER A 243 18.68 27.70 -25.79
C SER A 243 19.75 27.10 -26.72
N ASP A 244 19.72 27.48 -28.00
CA ASP A 244 20.71 27.05 -28.99
C ASP A 244 22.11 27.64 -28.78
N ARG A 245 22.25 28.66 -27.92
CA ARG A 245 23.55 29.26 -27.57
C ARG A 245 24.42 28.31 -26.76
N ASN A 246 23.79 27.40 -26.03
CA ASN A 246 24.47 26.46 -25.16
C ASN A 246 24.53 25.09 -25.84
N THR A 247 25.65 24.83 -26.52
CA THR A 247 25.84 23.61 -27.32
C THR A 247 26.42 22.44 -26.52
N ASN A 248 26.97 22.70 -25.33
CA ASN A 248 27.71 21.71 -24.56
C ASN A 248 26.80 20.82 -23.69
N MET A 249 25.99 19.99 -24.34
CA MET A 249 25.11 19.04 -23.66
C MET A 249 25.88 17.93 -22.95
N ALA A 250 27.12 17.63 -23.37
CA ALA A 250 27.98 16.65 -22.72
C ALA A 250 28.37 17.09 -21.30
N ALA A 251 28.84 18.33 -21.15
CA ALA A 251 29.15 18.89 -19.83
C ALA A 251 27.90 18.98 -18.94
N LYS A 252 26.74 19.38 -19.49
CA LYS A 252 25.49 19.39 -18.71
C LYS A 252 25.07 17.99 -18.27
N LYS A 253 25.26 16.97 -19.12
CA LYS A 253 24.96 15.57 -18.78
C LYS A 253 25.87 15.08 -17.65
N GLU A 254 27.14 15.44 -17.65
CA GLU A 254 28.07 15.12 -16.57
C GLU A 254 27.68 15.83 -15.27
N ASN A 255 27.38 17.13 -15.32
CA ASN A 255 26.91 17.91 -14.17
C ASN A 255 25.60 17.33 -13.61
N TYR A 256 24.64 16.98 -14.46
CA TYR A 256 23.39 16.34 -14.06
C TYR A 256 23.64 14.97 -13.41
N SER A 257 24.58 14.19 -13.95
CA SER A 257 24.99 12.92 -13.32
C SER A 257 25.63 13.15 -11.95
N GLY A 258 26.33 14.28 -11.75
CA GLY A 258 26.80 14.76 -10.46
C GLY A 258 25.66 15.09 -9.51
N LEU A 259 24.72 15.92 -9.94
CA LEU A 259 23.52 16.29 -9.18
C LEU A 259 22.72 15.05 -8.75
N MET A 260 22.55 14.06 -9.63
CA MET A 260 21.85 12.82 -9.29
C MET A 260 22.55 12.03 -8.19
N ARG A 261 23.89 11.92 -8.24
CA ARG A 261 24.68 11.28 -7.16
C ARG A 261 24.55 12.04 -5.83
N GLU A 262 24.53 13.37 -5.89
CA GLU A 262 24.32 14.21 -4.69
C GLU A 262 22.91 14.03 -4.13
N LEU A 263 21.88 14.00 -4.98
CA LEU A 263 20.48 13.77 -4.60
C LEU A 263 20.31 12.38 -3.96
N GLU A 264 20.91 11.33 -4.50
CA GLU A 264 20.88 9.98 -3.90
C GLU A 264 21.49 9.96 -2.48
N LEU A 265 22.59 10.70 -2.27
CA LEU A 265 23.20 10.82 -0.95
C LEU A 265 22.32 11.65 0.01
N ARG A 266 21.72 12.73 -0.51
CA ARG A 266 20.86 13.65 0.25
C ARG A 266 19.52 13.04 0.60
N GLU A 267 18.97 12.15 -0.23
CA GLU A 267 17.71 11.45 0.03
C GLU A 267 17.74 10.75 1.40
N LYS A 268 18.87 10.10 1.74
CA LYS A 268 19.03 9.45 3.06
C LYS A 268 18.95 10.45 4.21
N LYS A 269 19.55 11.64 4.05
CA LYS A 269 19.53 12.70 5.06
C LYS A 269 18.13 13.32 5.18
N THR A 270 17.52 13.70 4.06
CA THR A 270 16.15 14.23 4.01
C THR A 270 15.14 13.26 4.62
N ASN A 271 15.23 11.97 4.29
CA ASN A 271 14.37 10.93 4.87
C ASN A 271 14.62 10.76 6.38
N GLY A 272 15.86 10.92 6.85
CA GLY A 272 16.17 10.93 8.29
C GLY A 272 15.54 12.12 9.02
N VAL A 273 15.55 13.31 8.41
CA VAL A 273 14.88 14.50 8.96
C VAL A 273 13.36 14.32 8.96
N GLN A 274 12.78 13.79 7.88
CA GLN A 274 11.36 13.44 7.78
C GLN A 274 10.93 12.44 8.85
N ALA A 275 11.66 11.34 9.02
CA ALA A 275 11.39 10.35 10.04
C ALA A 275 11.48 10.92 11.47
N THR A 276 12.38 11.89 11.68
CA THR A 276 12.48 12.63 12.94
C THR A 276 11.24 13.49 13.17
N GLY A 277 10.79 14.23 12.15
CA GLY A 277 9.54 15.00 12.19
C GLY A 277 8.32 14.13 12.50
N ASP A 278 8.16 13.02 11.78
CA ASP A 278 7.08 12.07 12.00
C ASP A 278 7.11 11.46 13.41
N LYS A 279 8.31 11.18 13.93
CA LYS A 279 8.47 10.70 15.32
C LYS A 279 7.98 11.76 16.32
N LEU A 280 8.39 13.02 16.17
CA LEU A 280 7.93 14.10 17.04
C LEU A 280 6.39 14.27 16.98
N LEU A 281 5.78 14.11 15.81
CA LEU A 281 4.32 14.15 15.65
C LEU A 281 3.63 12.97 16.35
N ARG A 282 4.16 11.74 16.21
CA ARG A 282 3.63 10.55 16.88
C ARG A 282 3.78 10.62 18.41
N ASP A 283 4.90 11.16 18.89
CA ASP A 283 5.18 11.32 20.32
C ASP A 283 4.35 12.46 20.95
N GLY A 284 3.53 13.17 20.17
CA GLY A 284 2.61 14.21 20.66
C GLY A 284 3.32 15.52 21.03
N HIS A 285 4.37 15.89 20.28
CA HIS A 285 5.15 17.09 20.56
C HIS A 285 4.28 18.36 20.57
N PRO A 286 4.38 19.25 21.59
CA PRO A 286 3.51 20.43 21.71
C PRO A 286 3.58 21.41 20.51
N ALA A 287 4.76 21.54 19.89
CA ALA A 287 5.00 22.38 18.70
C ALA A 287 4.53 21.72 17.37
N ARG A 288 3.42 20.99 17.40
CA ARG A 288 2.92 20.19 16.27
C ARG A 288 2.81 20.97 14.97
N LYS A 289 2.25 22.19 15.00
CA LYS A 289 2.04 23.03 13.81
C LYS A 289 3.35 23.35 13.09
N THR A 290 4.40 23.70 13.83
CA THR A 290 5.72 24.02 13.28
C THR A 290 6.37 22.77 12.68
N VAL A 291 6.29 21.63 13.37
CA VAL A 291 6.81 20.36 12.86
C VAL A 291 6.10 19.95 11.56
N GLU A 292 4.76 20.01 11.52
CA GLU A 292 3.97 19.73 10.31
C GLU A 292 4.35 20.65 9.14
N ALA A 293 4.53 21.95 9.39
CA ALA A 293 4.89 22.92 8.36
C ALA A 293 6.26 22.62 7.73
N PHE A 294 7.30 22.38 8.53
CA PHE A 294 8.64 22.05 8.03
C PHE A 294 8.68 20.69 7.33
N THR A 295 7.97 19.69 7.84
CA THR A 295 7.84 18.37 7.20
C THR A 295 7.16 18.50 5.83
N ALA A 296 6.07 19.27 5.73
CA ALA A 296 5.36 19.51 4.47
C ALA A 296 6.20 20.31 3.47
N ALA A 297 6.93 21.33 3.93
CA ALA A 297 7.83 22.12 3.09
C ALA A 297 8.95 21.24 2.50
N LEU A 298 9.59 20.41 3.33
CA LEU A 298 10.62 19.47 2.87
C LEU A 298 10.09 18.48 1.83
N GLN A 299 8.91 17.90 2.04
CA GLN A 299 8.30 17.00 1.05
C GLN A 299 7.99 17.71 -0.26
N THR A 300 7.46 18.93 -0.18
CA THR A 300 7.10 19.73 -1.36
C THR A 300 8.34 20.09 -2.17
N GLN A 301 9.37 20.60 -1.51
CA GLN A 301 10.63 20.98 -2.16
C GLN A 301 11.39 19.76 -2.72
N TRP A 302 11.37 18.64 -2.00
CA TRP A 302 11.94 17.38 -2.49
C TRP A 302 11.20 16.86 -3.73
N SER A 303 9.86 16.91 -3.72
CA SER A 303 9.08 16.53 -4.90
C SER A 303 9.36 17.47 -6.08
N TRP A 304 9.56 18.77 -5.83
CA TRP A 304 9.82 19.75 -6.87
C TRP A 304 11.17 19.53 -7.55
N ILE A 305 12.25 19.31 -6.79
CA ILE A 305 13.56 19.05 -7.40
C ILE A 305 13.55 17.80 -8.28
N LEU A 306 12.77 16.77 -7.93
CA LEU A 306 12.61 15.58 -8.76
C LEU A 306 11.86 15.86 -10.07
N GLN A 307 10.86 16.74 -10.06
CA GLN A 307 10.19 17.19 -11.30
C GLN A 307 11.17 18.00 -12.18
N LEU A 308 12.02 18.82 -11.56
CA LEU A 308 13.07 19.55 -12.27
C LEU A 308 14.09 18.60 -12.92
N CYS A 309 14.47 17.51 -12.24
CA CYS A 309 15.29 16.43 -12.82
C CYS A 309 14.65 15.81 -14.06
N CYS A 310 13.35 15.52 -14.04
CA CYS A 310 12.64 15.02 -15.23
C CYS A 310 12.66 16.02 -16.40
N CYS A 311 12.57 17.32 -16.08
CA CYS A 311 12.69 18.38 -17.09
C CYS A 311 14.10 18.42 -17.68
N ILE A 312 15.13 18.34 -16.84
CA ILE A 312 16.53 18.31 -17.25
C ILE A 312 16.80 17.12 -18.17
N GLU A 313 16.31 15.92 -17.85
CA GLU A 313 16.47 14.73 -18.70
C GLU A 313 15.82 14.90 -20.07
N THR A 314 14.61 15.46 -20.09
CA THR A 314 13.88 15.73 -21.32
C THR A 314 14.65 16.75 -22.16
N HIS A 315 15.08 17.85 -21.57
CA HIS A 315 15.86 18.87 -22.28
C HIS A 315 17.22 18.36 -22.74
N LEU A 316 17.94 17.57 -21.93
CA LEU A 316 19.20 16.93 -22.33
C LEU A 316 18.99 16.06 -23.56
N LYS A 317 17.97 15.21 -23.55
CA LYS A 317 17.64 14.32 -24.66
C LYS A 317 17.28 15.11 -25.92
N GLU A 318 16.36 16.07 -25.80
CA GLU A 318 15.86 16.84 -26.92
C GLU A 318 16.93 17.77 -27.52
N ASN A 319 17.70 18.47 -26.68
CA ASN A 319 18.79 19.34 -27.13
C ASN A 319 19.93 18.53 -27.75
N THR A 320 20.28 17.36 -27.19
CA THR A 320 21.26 16.44 -27.81
C THR A 320 20.79 16.01 -29.19
N ASN A 321 19.52 15.60 -29.32
CA ASN A 321 18.94 15.23 -30.61
C ASN A 321 18.90 16.39 -31.60
N TYR A 322 18.65 17.62 -31.13
CA TYR A 322 18.70 18.83 -31.96
C TYR A 322 20.10 19.05 -32.52
N PHE A 323 21.13 19.12 -31.68
CA PHE A 323 22.49 19.37 -32.15
C PHE A 323 23.03 18.23 -33.01
N GLN A 324 22.75 16.98 -32.66
CA GLN A 324 23.12 15.83 -33.49
C GLN A 324 22.45 15.87 -34.86
N PHE A 325 21.15 16.19 -34.92
CA PHE A 325 20.44 16.30 -36.19
C PHE A 325 21.06 17.36 -37.11
N PHE A 326 21.35 18.56 -36.60
CA PHE A 326 21.97 19.61 -37.43
C PHE A 326 23.43 19.29 -37.80
N SER A 327 24.15 18.54 -36.95
CA SER A 327 25.47 18.00 -37.31
C SER A 327 25.35 16.99 -38.46
N ASP A 328 24.42 16.04 -38.38
CA ASP A 328 24.21 15.01 -39.41
C ASP A 328 23.73 15.62 -40.73
N VAL A 329 22.87 16.64 -40.68
CA VAL A 329 22.43 17.38 -41.87
C VAL A 329 23.61 18.09 -42.55
N LYS A 330 24.49 18.72 -41.75
CA LYS A 330 25.69 19.38 -42.28
C LYS A 330 26.66 18.38 -42.90
N GLU A 331 26.90 17.24 -42.24
CA GLU A 331 27.73 16.17 -42.79
C GLU A 331 27.14 15.62 -44.09
N ALA A 332 25.81 15.45 -44.16
CA ALA A 332 25.15 15.00 -45.36
C ALA A 332 25.24 16.02 -46.51
N GLU A 333 25.09 17.32 -46.21
CA GLU A 333 25.28 18.41 -47.17
C GLU A 333 26.71 18.43 -47.72
N ASP A 334 27.72 18.36 -46.84
CA ASP A 334 29.13 18.31 -47.21
C ASP A 334 29.46 17.07 -48.07
N LYS A 335 28.86 15.92 -47.76
CA LYS A 335 29.03 14.67 -48.53
C LYS A 335 28.40 14.75 -49.92
N ILE A 336 27.19 15.30 -50.07
CA ILE A 336 26.57 15.54 -51.38
C ILE A 336 27.43 16.49 -52.21
N LYS A 337 27.90 17.58 -51.60
CA LYS A 337 28.75 18.56 -52.28
C LYS A 337 30.06 17.93 -52.77
N LYS A 338 30.71 17.12 -51.94
CA LYS A 338 31.91 16.36 -52.33
C LYS A 338 31.63 15.37 -53.47
N MET A 339 30.50 14.67 -53.43
CA MET A 339 30.09 13.75 -54.50
C MET A 339 29.87 14.50 -55.82
N GLN A 340 29.17 15.63 -55.77
CA GLN A 340 28.95 16.51 -56.93
C GLN A 340 30.27 17.00 -57.54
N ASP A 341 31.23 17.41 -56.70
CA ASP A 341 32.55 17.88 -57.16
C ASP A 341 33.41 16.75 -57.73
N THR A 342 33.26 15.52 -57.25
CA THR A 342 33.91 14.33 -57.82
C THR A 342 33.34 14.02 -59.19
N MET A 343 32.00 13.97 -59.33
CA MET A 343 31.33 13.72 -60.61
C MET A 343 31.74 14.75 -61.67
N LYS A 344 31.76 16.05 -61.32
CA LYS A 344 32.19 17.12 -62.23
C LYS A 344 33.63 16.96 -62.72
N ARG A 345 34.52 16.36 -61.91
CA ARG A 345 35.94 16.15 -62.26
C ARG A 345 36.18 14.85 -63.03
N LYS A 346 35.43 13.79 -62.74
CA LYS A 346 35.67 12.44 -63.27
C LYS A 346 35.05 12.23 -64.67
N TYR A 347 33.92 12.87 -64.96
CA TYR A 347 33.16 12.68 -66.21
C TYR A 347 33.30 13.84 -67.21
N THR A 348 34.45 14.52 -67.22
CA THR A 348 34.79 15.47 -68.28
C THR A 348 35.22 14.71 -69.54
N CYS A 349 34.41 14.75 -70.60
CA CYS A 349 34.68 14.03 -71.85
C CYS A 349 35.33 14.94 -72.91
N ASP A 350 36.46 14.50 -73.47
CA ASP A 350 37.07 15.09 -74.67
C ASP A 350 36.90 14.17 -75.90
N ARG A 351 37.37 14.63 -77.07
CA ARG A 351 37.29 13.86 -78.34
C ARG A 351 38.35 12.76 -78.49
N SER A 352 39.28 12.61 -77.55
CA SER A 352 40.41 11.66 -77.61
C SER A 352 40.22 10.42 -76.73
N ILE A 353 39.10 10.32 -76.00
CA ILE A 353 38.80 9.21 -75.10
C ILE A 353 38.56 7.90 -75.87
N THR A 354 39.14 6.80 -75.38
CA THR A 354 39.02 5.47 -76.00
C THR A 354 37.72 4.77 -75.57
N VAL A 355 37.25 3.82 -76.37
CA VAL A 355 36.02 3.04 -76.09
C VAL A 355 36.13 2.27 -74.76
N THR A 356 37.25 1.61 -74.50
CA THR A 356 37.48 0.89 -73.24
C THR A 356 37.42 1.82 -72.02
N ARG A 357 37.93 3.05 -72.16
CA ARG A 357 37.87 4.05 -71.10
C ARG A 357 36.45 4.59 -70.88
N LEU A 358 35.64 4.65 -71.94
CA LEU A 358 34.21 4.98 -71.84
C LEU A 358 33.41 3.87 -71.16
N GLU A 359 33.72 2.60 -71.44
CA GLU A 359 33.11 1.44 -70.77
C GLU A 359 33.41 1.44 -69.27
N ASP A 360 34.67 1.68 -68.88
CA ASP A 360 35.07 1.84 -67.47
C ASP A 360 34.31 3.00 -66.79
N LEU A 361 34.20 4.15 -67.45
CA LEU A 361 33.47 5.31 -66.92
C LEU A 361 31.96 5.05 -66.81
N LEU A 362 31.37 4.27 -67.71
CA LEU A 362 29.97 3.87 -67.63
C LEU A 362 29.72 2.91 -66.47
N GLN A 363 30.65 1.99 -66.21
CA GLN A 363 30.59 1.11 -65.04
C GLN A 363 30.74 1.90 -63.73
N ASP A 364 31.73 2.78 -63.65
CA ASP A 364 31.92 3.70 -62.51
C ASP A 364 30.66 4.56 -62.25
N ALA A 365 30.00 5.03 -63.31
CA ALA A 365 28.77 5.81 -63.19
C ALA A 365 27.57 4.98 -62.69
N ALA A 366 27.53 3.68 -63.00
CA ALA A 366 26.53 2.76 -62.48
C ALA A 366 26.74 2.52 -60.97
N ASP A 367 27.99 2.32 -60.53
CA ASP A 367 28.34 2.14 -59.12
C ASP A 367 28.07 3.43 -58.31
N GLU A 368 28.38 4.61 -58.86
CA GLU A 368 28.07 5.89 -58.22
C GLU A 368 26.55 6.16 -58.13
N LYS A 369 25.77 5.70 -59.10
CA LYS A 369 24.30 5.74 -59.05
C LYS A 369 23.74 4.88 -57.92
N GLU A 370 24.34 3.71 -57.66
CA GLU A 370 23.97 2.87 -56.52
C GLU A 370 24.28 3.57 -55.19
N GLN A 371 25.47 4.16 -55.05
CA GLN A 371 25.83 4.96 -53.86
C GLN A 371 24.88 6.15 -53.63
N LEU A 372 24.42 6.81 -54.69
CA LEU A 372 23.42 7.88 -54.58
C LEU A 372 22.05 7.36 -54.11
N ASN A 373 21.65 6.16 -54.57
CA ASN A 373 20.42 5.53 -54.11
C ASN A 373 20.49 5.16 -52.63
N GLU A 374 21.62 4.63 -52.16
CA GLU A 374 21.85 4.41 -50.72
C GLU A 374 21.80 5.72 -49.95
N PHE A 375 22.46 6.77 -50.45
CA PHE A 375 22.47 8.07 -49.81
C PHE A 375 21.06 8.71 -49.75
N LYS A 376 20.21 8.46 -50.75
CA LYS A 376 18.80 8.85 -50.72
C LYS A 376 18.04 8.23 -49.55
N THR A 377 18.33 6.97 -49.20
CA THR A 377 17.71 6.34 -48.01
C THR A 377 18.15 7.01 -46.71
N HIS A 378 19.41 7.44 -46.63
CA HIS A 378 19.94 8.22 -45.51
C HIS A 378 19.23 9.58 -45.38
N LEU A 379 19.02 10.29 -46.49
CA LEU A 379 18.27 11.56 -46.52
C LEU A 379 16.81 11.40 -46.09
N GLU A 380 16.13 10.33 -46.51
CA GLU A 380 14.77 10.02 -46.03
C GLU A 380 14.73 9.71 -44.52
N GLY A 381 15.83 9.16 -43.97
CA GLY A 381 16.03 9.03 -42.52
C GLY A 381 16.11 10.40 -41.82
N LEU A 382 16.93 11.32 -42.34
CA LEU A 382 17.04 12.69 -41.82
C LEU A 382 15.71 13.44 -41.92
N LYS A 383 14.99 13.34 -43.04
CA LYS A 383 13.67 13.96 -43.23
C LYS A 383 12.63 13.46 -42.22
N ARG A 384 12.64 12.18 -41.86
CA ARG A 384 11.78 11.64 -40.79
C ARG A 384 12.14 12.24 -39.43
N ARG A 385 13.44 12.28 -39.09
CA ARG A 385 13.94 12.87 -37.83
C ARG A 385 13.63 14.36 -37.72
N ALA A 386 13.67 15.11 -38.83
CA ALA A 386 13.37 16.55 -38.85
C ALA A 386 11.99 16.88 -38.26
N LYS A 387 11.00 15.98 -38.40
CA LYS A 387 9.63 16.17 -37.87
C LYS A 387 9.54 16.09 -36.34
N THR A 388 10.54 15.50 -35.69
CA THR A 388 10.56 15.29 -34.23
C THR A 388 11.58 16.18 -33.51
N VAL A 389 12.35 17.01 -34.25
CA VAL A 389 13.35 17.91 -33.66
C VAL A 389 12.67 19.16 -33.12
N ILE A 390 12.92 19.46 -31.84
CA ILE A 390 12.33 20.61 -31.14
C ILE A 390 12.95 21.95 -31.58
N GLN A 391 12.30 23.08 -31.24
CA GLN A 391 12.83 24.41 -31.53
C GLN A 391 13.52 25.02 -30.30
N LEU A 392 14.83 25.25 -30.38
CA LEU A 392 15.61 25.86 -29.29
C LEU A 392 15.68 27.39 -29.38
N LYS A 393 15.77 27.95 -30.59
CA LYS A 393 15.93 29.40 -30.83
C LYS A 393 14.92 30.29 -30.11
N PRO A 394 13.63 29.92 -30.01
CA PRO A 394 12.62 30.72 -29.30
C PRO A 394 12.81 30.85 -27.79
N ARG A 395 13.62 29.98 -27.17
CA ARG A 395 13.92 30.04 -25.72
C ARG A 395 14.78 31.25 -25.37
N ASN A 396 15.50 31.81 -26.36
CA ASN A 396 16.26 33.03 -26.19
C ASN A 396 15.34 34.26 -26.36
N PRO A 397 15.22 35.15 -25.36
CA PRO A 397 14.42 36.38 -25.46
C PRO A 397 14.82 37.30 -26.61
N ALA A 398 16.05 37.21 -27.10
CA ALA A 398 16.52 37.99 -28.25
C ALA A 398 16.01 37.49 -29.61
N THR A 399 15.45 36.27 -29.70
CA THR A 399 14.95 35.70 -30.95
C THR A 399 13.51 36.15 -31.20
N SER A 400 13.28 37.00 -32.19
CA SER A 400 11.92 37.38 -32.58
C SER A 400 11.21 36.21 -33.27
N VAL A 401 10.13 35.70 -32.68
CA VAL A 401 9.32 34.62 -33.26
C VAL A 401 7.95 35.14 -33.68
N LYS A 402 7.52 34.82 -34.91
CA LYS A 402 6.19 35.22 -35.42
C LYS A 402 5.13 34.23 -34.90
N GLY A 403 4.20 34.73 -34.08
CA GLY A 403 3.01 33.99 -33.62
C GLY A 403 3.11 33.43 -32.20
N LYS A 404 1.98 32.91 -31.68
CA LYS A 404 1.97 32.17 -30.41
C LYS A 404 2.60 30.80 -30.66
N GLN A 405 3.73 30.53 -30.04
CA GLN A 405 4.32 29.20 -30.12
C GLN A 405 3.58 28.24 -29.19
N PRO A 406 3.28 27.01 -29.65
CA PRO A 406 2.80 25.98 -28.75
C PRO A 406 3.92 25.60 -27.78
N ILE A 407 3.67 25.78 -26.49
CA ILE A 407 4.55 25.31 -25.41
C ILE A 407 3.90 24.06 -24.84
N GLN A 408 4.70 23.01 -24.66
CA GLN A 408 4.29 21.79 -23.99
C GLN A 408 4.87 21.79 -22.57
N ALA A 409 4.02 21.57 -21.57
CA ALA A 409 4.48 21.36 -20.20
C ALA A 409 5.22 20.02 -20.11
N VAL A 410 6.44 20.05 -19.56
CA VAL A 410 7.27 18.84 -19.36
C VAL A 410 6.97 18.20 -18.00
N CYS A 411 6.58 19.00 -17.02
CA CYS A 411 6.15 18.56 -15.70
C CYS A 411 4.94 19.37 -15.21
N ASP A 412 4.32 18.89 -14.14
CA ASP A 412 3.25 19.60 -13.45
C ASP A 412 3.83 20.73 -12.59
N PHE A 413 3.66 21.97 -13.05
CA PHE A 413 3.98 23.17 -12.27
C PHE A 413 2.70 23.73 -11.63
N LYS A 414 2.59 23.64 -10.30
CA LYS A 414 1.54 24.31 -9.53
C LYS A 414 2.14 25.49 -8.78
N GLN A 415 1.86 26.70 -9.25
CA GLN A 415 2.26 27.91 -8.55
C GLN A 415 1.50 27.99 -7.21
N MET A 416 2.22 27.91 -6.09
CA MET A 416 1.67 28.19 -4.76
C MET A 416 1.50 29.71 -4.63
N GLU A 417 0.26 30.20 -4.56
CA GLU A 417 -0.03 31.61 -4.24
C GLU A 417 0.36 31.91 -2.79
N ALA A 418 1.47 32.62 -2.61
CA ALA A 418 1.67 33.49 -1.47
C ALA A 418 2.46 34.75 -1.89
N ALA A 419 1.82 35.92 -1.69
CA ALA A 419 2.37 37.28 -1.64
C ALA A 419 2.74 38.04 -2.95
N ARG A 420 1.78 38.88 -3.39
CA ARG A 420 1.89 40.23 -4.01
C ARG A 420 3.21 40.63 -4.72
N ARG A 421 3.14 40.89 -6.04
CA ARG A 421 3.30 42.22 -6.72
C ARG A 421 3.27 42.08 -8.27
N PRO A 422 3.07 43.19 -9.04
CA PRO A 422 1.98 43.28 -10.01
C PRO A 422 2.36 43.18 -11.49
N SER A 423 1.33 42.83 -12.25
CA SER A 423 1.14 42.84 -13.70
C SER A 423 1.65 44.07 -14.46
N LEU A 424 2.26 43.85 -15.62
CA LEU A 424 2.19 44.77 -16.77
C LEU A 424 1.39 44.16 -17.92
N SER A 425 0.54 45.02 -18.50
CA SER A 425 -0.50 44.79 -19.49
C SER A 425 -0.01 44.43 -20.91
N PRO A 426 -0.72 43.57 -21.66
CA PRO A 426 -0.55 43.42 -23.10
C PRO A 426 -1.50 44.35 -23.86
N GLY A 427 -0.96 45.35 -24.55
CA GLY A 427 -1.73 46.24 -25.41
C GLY A 427 -0.88 46.89 -26.50
N LYS A 428 -0.96 46.34 -27.72
CA LYS A 428 -0.94 47.00 -29.05
C LYS A 428 -0.65 45.95 -30.13
N LEU A 429 -1.70 45.50 -30.81
CA LEU A 429 -2.26 46.04 -32.06
C LEU A 429 -1.63 45.39 -33.31
N THR A 430 -2.34 44.37 -33.80
CA THR A 430 -2.84 44.31 -35.19
C THR A 430 -2.21 45.30 -36.17
N LEU A 431 -1.13 44.91 -36.84
CA LEU A 431 -0.62 45.57 -38.05
C LEU A 431 0.27 44.65 -38.90
N LEU A 432 -0.16 43.40 -39.12
CA LEU A 432 0.52 42.49 -40.07
C LEU A 432 -0.41 41.45 -40.72
N LYS A 433 -1.71 41.74 -40.82
CA LYS A 433 -2.69 40.90 -41.54
C LYS A 433 -2.79 41.22 -43.05
N SER A 434 -2.07 42.22 -43.56
CA SER A 434 -2.12 42.62 -44.98
C SER A 434 -1.12 41.87 -45.88
N TYR A 435 -0.02 41.35 -45.35
CA TYR A 435 1.04 40.70 -46.16
C TYR A 435 0.75 39.22 -46.48
N LEU A 436 -0.15 38.57 -45.74
CA LEU A 436 -0.45 37.14 -45.87
C LEU A 436 -1.39 36.83 -47.06
N LEU A 437 -2.20 37.80 -47.48
CA LEU A 437 -3.15 37.63 -48.59
C LEU A 437 -2.45 37.59 -49.95
N SER A 438 -1.36 38.36 -50.12
CA SER A 438 -0.57 38.38 -51.35
C SER A 438 0.31 37.14 -51.53
N TRP A 439 0.72 36.46 -50.45
CA TRP A 439 1.44 35.18 -50.51
C TRP A 439 0.51 33.99 -50.87
N GLN A 440 -0.77 34.06 -50.47
CA GLN A 440 -1.76 33.03 -50.82
C GLN A 440 -2.09 33.00 -52.32
N TYR A 441 -2.05 34.14 -53.02
CA TYR A 441 -2.21 34.17 -54.49
C TYR A 441 -1.01 33.56 -55.21
N LEU A 442 0.23 33.84 -54.76
CA LEU A 442 1.45 33.27 -55.34
C LEU A 442 1.56 31.75 -55.15
N MET A 443 1.14 31.23 -54.00
CA MET A 443 1.14 29.78 -53.73
C MET A 443 0.06 29.02 -54.52
N ARG A 444 -1.05 29.68 -54.89
CA ARG A 444 -2.08 29.11 -55.77
C ARG A 444 -1.57 28.93 -57.20
N ASP A 445 -0.79 29.88 -57.70
CA ASP A 445 -0.24 29.84 -59.05
C ASP A 445 0.90 28.80 -59.16
N VAL A 446 1.70 28.61 -58.10
CA VAL A 446 2.71 27.54 -58.00
C VAL A 446 2.08 26.14 -57.90
N HIS A 447 0.92 26.02 -57.24
CA HIS A 447 0.17 24.77 -57.17
C HIS A 447 -0.36 24.33 -58.54
N MET A 448 -0.75 25.27 -59.39
CA MET A 448 -1.27 25.03 -60.75
C MET A 448 -0.17 24.58 -61.74
N ILE A 449 1.07 25.03 -61.54
CA ILE A 449 2.25 24.61 -62.34
C ILE A 449 2.73 23.21 -61.92
N ASN A 450 2.57 22.84 -60.65
CA ASN A 450 2.98 21.53 -60.10
C ASN A 450 1.94 20.40 -60.30
N THR A 451 0.77 20.68 -60.90
CA THR A 451 -0.29 19.68 -61.16
C THR A 451 -0.17 18.95 -62.51
N TRP A 452 0.92 19.11 -63.25
CA TRP A 452 1.18 18.28 -64.41
C TRP A 452 1.44 16.83 -63.98
N ASN A 453 0.57 15.92 -64.40
CA ASN A 453 0.75 14.49 -64.19
C ASN A 453 1.10 13.81 -65.52
N ILE A 454 1.86 12.72 -65.44
CA ILE A 454 2.39 11.89 -66.54
C ILE A 454 1.29 11.53 -67.57
N THR A 455 0.04 11.38 -67.14
CA THR A 455 -1.14 11.13 -67.98
C THR A 455 -1.45 12.24 -69.00
N MET A 456 -1.11 13.51 -68.72
CA MET A 456 -1.30 14.62 -69.67
C MET A 456 -0.22 14.65 -70.75
N GLU A 457 1.03 14.31 -70.43
CA GLU A 457 2.13 14.26 -71.41
C GLU A 457 1.94 13.13 -72.43
N TYR A 458 1.47 11.95 -72.01
CA TYR A 458 1.16 10.83 -72.93
C TYR A 458 -0.04 11.12 -73.84
N ARG A 459 -1.09 11.79 -73.35
CA ARG A 459 -2.26 12.17 -74.17
C ARG A 459 -1.91 13.23 -75.22
N LEU A 460 -1.03 14.16 -74.88
CA LEU A 460 -0.54 15.18 -75.82
C LEU A 460 0.37 14.55 -76.88
N ALA A 461 1.27 13.65 -76.48
CA ALA A 461 2.14 12.91 -77.40
C ALA A 461 1.35 12.07 -78.42
N LEU A 462 0.23 11.46 -78.02
CA LEU A 462 -0.65 10.71 -78.92
C LEU A 462 -1.48 11.57 -79.85
N ARG A 463 -2.00 12.71 -79.39
CA ARG A 463 -2.65 13.66 -80.31
C ARG A 463 -1.67 14.16 -81.35
N ASN A 464 -0.41 14.42 -80.96
CA ASN A 464 0.63 14.80 -81.90
C ASN A 464 0.95 13.64 -82.85
N LEU A 465 1.10 12.40 -82.36
CA LEU A 465 1.37 11.22 -83.20
C LEU A 465 0.24 10.95 -84.21
N GLU A 466 -1.03 11.05 -83.79
CA GLU A 466 -2.20 10.98 -84.67
C GLU A 466 -2.16 12.08 -85.73
N GLN A 467 -1.93 13.33 -85.30
CA GLN A 467 -1.86 14.47 -86.21
C GLN A 467 -0.74 14.30 -87.25
N HIS A 468 0.46 13.90 -86.81
CA HIS A 468 1.60 13.65 -87.68
C HIS A 468 1.38 12.45 -88.63
N TYR A 469 0.65 11.42 -88.19
CA TYR A 469 0.27 10.31 -89.06
C TYR A 469 -0.74 10.73 -90.13
N GLN A 470 -1.75 11.54 -89.76
CA GLN A 470 -2.71 12.12 -90.71
C GLN A 470 -2.02 13.08 -91.72
N ASP A 471 -1.05 13.87 -91.27
CA ASP A 471 -0.24 14.73 -92.13
C ASP A 471 0.61 13.90 -93.11
N PHE A 472 1.25 12.83 -92.63
CA PHE A 472 2.00 11.89 -93.48
C PHE A 472 1.10 11.21 -94.52
N LEU A 473 -0.11 10.78 -94.16
CA LEU A 473 -1.06 10.17 -95.10
C LEU A 473 -1.52 11.16 -96.18
N ARG A 474 -1.68 12.45 -95.83
CA ARG A 474 -2.04 13.52 -96.76
C ARG A 474 -0.92 13.80 -97.77
N ASP A 475 0.31 13.95 -97.27
CA ASP A 475 1.46 14.37 -98.08
C ASP A 475 2.09 13.21 -98.89
N SER A 476 1.89 11.96 -98.46
CA SER A 476 2.40 10.77 -99.15
C SER A 476 1.54 10.31 -100.33
N GLN A 477 0.29 10.77 -100.47
CA GLN A 477 -0.61 10.36 -101.57
C GLN A 477 -0.07 10.75 -102.95
N ASP A 478 0.63 11.90 -103.06
CA ASP A 478 1.17 12.43 -104.33
C ASP A 478 2.69 12.30 -104.47
N SER A 479 3.37 11.69 -103.49
CA SER A 479 4.84 11.60 -103.45
C SER A 479 5.37 10.32 -104.10
N GLN A 480 6.35 10.46 -105.01
CA GLN A 480 7.09 9.34 -105.62
C GLN A 480 8.17 8.73 -104.70
N MET A 481 8.43 9.33 -103.54
CA MET A 481 9.53 8.94 -102.64
C MET A 481 9.18 7.82 -101.64
N PHE A 482 7.90 7.49 -101.46
CA PHE A 482 7.44 6.47 -100.51
C PHE A 482 6.53 5.44 -101.19
N GLY A 483 6.99 4.18 -101.25
CA GLY A 483 6.27 3.06 -101.86
C GLY A 483 5.14 2.52 -100.98
N ALA A 484 4.41 1.51 -101.48
CA ALA A 484 3.32 0.89 -100.73
C ALA A 484 3.80 0.13 -99.47
N GLU A 485 5.00 -0.45 -99.50
CA GLU A 485 5.60 -1.15 -98.35
C GLU A 485 5.94 -0.19 -97.20
N ASP A 486 6.51 0.98 -97.51
CA ASP A 486 6.87 2.00 -96.51
C ASP A 486 5.63 2.52 -95.78
N ARG A 487 4.52 2.74 -96.52
CA ARG A 487 3.24 3.21 -95.95
C ARG A 487 2.62 2.16 -95.03
N MET A 488 2.63 0.87 -95.42
CA MET A 488 2.18 -0.22 -94.56
C MET A 488 3.05 -0.37 -93.31
N GLN A 489 4.36 -0.13 -93.40
CA GLN A 489 5.26 -0.19 -92.25
C GLN A 489 5.01 0.95 -91.25
N VAL A 490 4.77 2.18 -91.72
CA VAL A 490 4.41 3.32 -90.86
C VAL A 490 3.05 3.11 -90.20
N GLU A 491 2.05 2.61 -90.92
CA GLU A 491 0.73 2.25 -90.37
C GLU A 491 0.83 1.15 -89.29
N SER A 492 1.61 0.09 -89.54
CA SER A 492 1.85 -0.98 -88.56
C SER A 492 2.53 -0.45 -87.28
N ASN A 493 3.52 0.44 -87.43
CA ASN A 493 4.20 1.07 -86.29
C ASN A 493 3.27 2.01 -85.50
N TYR A 494 2.43 2.80 -86.18
CA TYR A 494 1.41 3.64 -85.55
C TYR A 494 0.40 2.79 -84.77
N ASN A 495 -0.13 1.73 -85.37
CA ASN A 495 -1.07 0.81 -84.73
C ASN A 495 -0.46 0.11 -83.50
N ARG A 496 0.80 -0.31 -83.59
CA ARG A 496 1.52 -0.93 -82.46
C ARG A 496 1.76 0.06 -81.32
N ALA A 497 2.12 1.32 -81.62
CA ALA A 497 2.28 2.37 -80.62
C ALA A 497 0.94 2.70 -79.93
N ASN A 498 -0.15 2.74 -80.70
CA ASN A 498 -1.48 3.00 -80.18
C ASN A 498 -2.02 1.85 -79.31
N GLN A 499 -1.78 0.59 -79.70
CA GLN A 499 -2.15 -0.60 -78.93
C GLN A 499 -1.36 -0.69 -77.62
N HIS A 500 -0.06 -0.36 -77.65
CA HIS A 500 0.79 -0.29 -76.45
C HIS A 500 0.27 0.76 -75.45
N TYR A 501 -0.14 1.92 -75.94
CA TYR A 501 -0.78 2.94 -75.09
C TYR A 501 -2.08 2.45 -74.45
N HIS A 502 -3.00 1.87 -75.24
CA HIS A 502 -4.27 1.35 -74.70
C HIS A 502 -4.02 0.27 -73.64
N THR A 503 -3.01 -0.57 -73.83
CA THR A 503 -2.61 -1.59 -72.86
C THR A 503 -2.06 -0.98 -71.56
N MET A 504 -1.21 0.06 -71.66
CA MET A 504 -0.69 0.79 -70.49
C MET A 504 -1.77 1.59 -69.75
N VAL A 505 -2.72 2.19 -70.46
CA VAL A 505 -3.83 2.93 -69.85
C VAL A 505 -4.75 1.97 -69.12
N THR A 506 -5.12 0.84 -69.74
CA THR A 506 -5.96 -0.18 -69.11
C THR A 506 -5.29 -0.78 -67.88
N SER A 507 -3.97 -1.02 -67.91
CA SER A 507 -3.23 -1.54 -66.74
C SER A 507 -3.06 -0.50 -65.63
N ALA A 508 -2.92 0.79 -65.97
CA ALA A 508 -2.89 1.88 -65.00
C ALA A 508 -4.25 2.10 -64.32
N GLU A 509 -5.35 2.06 -65.09
CA GLU A 509 -6.72 2.16 -64.58
C GLU A 509 -7.07 0.97 -63.68
N GLN A 510 -6.66 -0.25 -64.05
CA GLN A 510 -6.82 -1.44 -63.22
C GLN A 510 -6.01 -1.33 -61.91
N GLY A 511 -4.76 -0.84 -61.97
CA GLY A 511 -3.94 -0.61 -60.77
C GLY A 511 -4.50 0.45 -59.82
N GLU A 512 -5.13 1.51 -60.34
CA GLU A 512 -5.85 2.50 -59.52
C GLU A 512 -7.12 1.91 -58.89
N GLN A 513 -7.86 1.07 -59.62
CA GLN A 513 -9.05 0.41 -59.10
C GLN A 513 -8.70 -0.55 -57.97
N ASP A 514 -7.67 -1.38 -58.12
CA ASP A 514 -7.22 -2.32 -57.09
C ASP A 514 -6.68 -1.60 -55.83
N GLU A 515 -5.98 -0.47 -56.02
CA GLU A 515 -5.54 0.39 -54.93
C GLU A 515 -6.71 1.04 -54.17
N SER A 516 -7.80 1.40 -54.87
CA SER A 516 -9.01 1.95 -54.25
C SER A 516 -9.75 0.93 -53.37
N VAL A 517 -9.77 -0.34 -53.82
CA VAL A 517 -10.39 -1.46 -53.08
C VAL A 517 -9.58 -1.76 -51.82
N CYS A 518 -8.25 -1.82 -51.91
CA CYS A 518 -7.36 -1.97 -50.75
C CYS A 518 -7.56 -0.87 -49.71
N LYS A 519 -7.64 0.40 -50.14
CA LYS A 519 -7.91 1.54 -49.24
C LYS A 519 -9.27 1.46 -48.56
N THR A 520 -10.28 0.96 -49.27
CA THR A 520 -11.63 0.77 -48.72
C THR A 520 -11.62 -0.28 -47.60
N TYR A 521 -10.99 -1.43 -47.83
CA TYR A 521 -10.89 -2.47 -46.80
C TYR A 521 -10.00 -2.06 -45.62
N LEU A 522 -8.90 -1.35 -45.87
CA LEU A 522 -8.08 -0.72 -44.82
C LEU A 522 -8.93 0.17 -43.90
N THR A 523 -9.83 0.96 -44.48
CA THR A 523 -10.72 1.85 -43.72
C THR A 523 -11.73 1.06 -42.89
N LYS A 524 -12.34 0.01 -43.47
CA LYS A 524 -13.28 -0.87 -42.76
C LYS A 524 -12.62 -1.60 -41.59
N ILE A 525 -11.40 -2.13 -41.79
CA ILE A 525 -10.64 -2.82 -40.73
C ILE A 525 -10.29 -1.87 -39.59
N LYS A 526 -9.85 -0.64 -39.92
CA LYS A 526 -9.56 0.39 -38.89
C LYS A 526 -10.80 0.82 -38.11
N ASP A 527 -11.95 0.95 -38.75
CA ASP A 527 -13.23 1.26 -38.08
C ASP A 527 -13.65 0.13 -37.13
N LEU A 528 -13.54 -1.14 -37.58
CA LEU A 528 -13.79 -2.29 -36.72
C LEU A 528 -12.83 -2.32 -35.52
N ARG A 529 -11.53 -2.06 -35.72
CA ARG A 529 -10.57 -1.98 -34.62
C ARG A 529 -10.92 -0.90 -33.61
N LEU A 530 -11.34 0.28 -34.07
CA LEU A 530 -11.76 1.37 -33.19
C LEU A 530 -12.99 0.98 -32.34
N LYS A 531 -13.96 0.28 -32.93
CA LYS A 531 -15.11 -0.26 -32.19
C LYS A 531 -14.70 -1.30 -31.15
N LEU A 532 -13.72 -2.16 -31.46
CA LEU A 532 -13.16 -3.13 -30.51
C LEU A 532 -12.46 -2.43 -29.34
N GLU A 533 -11.66 -1.40 -29.60
CA GLU A 533 -11.04 -0.55 -28.56
C GLU A 533 -12.10 0.13 -27.68
N GLY A 534 -13.22 0.56 -28.27
CA GLY A 534 -14.37 1.08 -27.51
C GLY A 534 -15.02 0.05 -26.59
N CYS A 535 -15.14 -1.21 -27.02
CA CYS A 535 -15.65 -2.31 -26.19
C CYS A 535 -14.69 -2.66 -25.05
N GLU A 536 -13.39 -2.70 -25.33
CA GLU A 536 -12.33 -2.91 -24.35
C GLU A 536 -12.34 -1.83 -23.28
N ASN A 537 -12.32 -0.55 -23.68
CA ASN A 537 -12.34 0.58 -22.75
C ASN A 537 -13.56 0.56 -21.82
N ARG A 538 -14.76 0.25 -22.35
CA ARG A 538 -15.96 0.08 -21.54
C ARG A 538 -15.85 -1.08 -20.55
N THR A 539 -15.21 -2.18 -20.94
CA THR A 539 -14.99 -3.36 -20.09
C THR A 539 -13.99 -3.05 -18.97
N VAL A 540 -12.85 -2.45 -19.31
CA VAL A 540 -11.79 -2.06 -18.35
C VAL A 540 -12.29 -0.99 -17.38
N THR A 541 -13.08 -0.02 -17.86
CA THR A 541 -13.67 1.01 -17.00
C THR A 541 -14.58 0.39 -15.93
N ARG A 542 -15.42 -0.59 -16.31
CA ARG A 542 -16.27 -1.30 -15.35
C ARG A 542 -15.49 -2.21 -14.40
N LEU A 543 -14.39 -2.80 -14.87
CA LEU A 543 -13.46 -3.55 -14.01
C LEU A 543 -12.84 -2.68 -12.92
N ARG A 544 -12.50 -1.42 -13.24
CA ARG A 544 -11.87 -0.46 -12.31
C ARG A 544 -12.84 0.21 -11.34
N GLN A 545 -14.16 -0.01 -11.48
CA GLN A 545 -15.13 0.58 -10.56
C GLN A 545 -14.98 -0.02 -9.15
N PRO A 546 -14.99 0.82 -8.09
CA PRO A 546 -14.89 0.35 -6.72
C PRO A 546 -16.09 -0.51 -6.30
N VAL A 547 -15.95 -1.19 -5.15
CA VAL A 547 -17.04 -1.97 -4.54
C VAL A 547 -18.15 -1.02 -4.08
N ASP A 548 -19.40 -1.36 -4.43
CA ASP A 548 -20.58 -0.57 -4.08
C ASP A 548 -21.12 -0.95 -2.68
N LYS A 549 -21.96 -0.08 -2.10
CA LYS A 549 -22.69 -0.35 -0.86
C LYS A 549 -23.77 -1.44 -1.05
N GLU A 550 -24.33 -1.58 -2.26
CA GLU A 550 -25.27 -2.62 -2.64
C GLU A 550 -24.61 -3.63 -3.61
N PRO A 551 -23.70 -4.51 -3.14
CA PRO A 551 -22.82 -5.28 -4.00
C PRO A 551 -23.54 -6.27 -4.93
N LEU A 552 -24.62 -6.91 -4.49
CA LEU A 552 -25.40 -7.84 -5.33
C LEU A 552 -26.08 -7.11 -6.51
N LYS A 553 -26.69 -5.96 -6.23
CA LYS A 553 -27.36 -5.15 -7.25
C LYS A 553 -26.34 -4.58 -8.25
N ALA A 554 -25.22 -4.06 -7.75
CA ALA A 554 -24.14 -3.58 -8.59
C ALA A 554 -23.54 -4.70 -9.46
N CYS A 555 -23.33 -5.90 -8.91
CA CYS A 555 -22.83 -7.06 -9.65
C CYS A 555 -23.80 -7.51 -10.75
N ALA A 556 -25.11 -7.54 -10.45
CA ALA A 556 -26.14 -7.84 -11.44
C ALA A 556 -26.19 -6.79 -12.57
N MET A 557 -26.09 -5.49 -12.24
CA MET A 557 -26.02 -4.41 -13.23
C MET A 557 -24.77 -4.54 -14.11
N LYS A 558 -23.59 -4.70 -13.52
CA LYS A 558 -22.33 -4.92 -14.24
C LYS A 558 -22.41 -6.13 -15.18
N THR A 559 -23.05 -7.21 -14.75
CA THR A 559 -23.27 -8.43 -15.56
C THR A 559 -24.16 -8.14 -16.76
N ALA A 560 -25.31 -7.49 -16.54
CA ALA A 560 -26.23 -7.15 -17.63
C ALA A 560 -25.57 -6.21 -18.66
N GLU A 561 -24.81 -5.23 -18.21
CA GLU A 561 -24.05 -4.33 -19.08
C GLU A 561 -22.93 -5.04 -19.82
N GLN A 562 -22.18 -5.93 -19.16
CA GLN A 562 -21.14 -6.72 -19.84
C GLN A 562 -21.74 -7.68 -20.86
N MET A 563 -22.90 -8.27 -20.60
CA MET A 563 -23.60 -9.11 -21.58
C MET A 563 -23.98 -8.33 -22.85
N LYS A 564 -24.38 -7.06 -22.73
CA LYS A 564 -24.62 -6.19 -23.89
C LYS A 564 -23.34 -5.96 -24.71
N VAL A 565 -22.23 -5.64 -24.04
CA VAL A 565 -20.92 -5.47 -24.72
C VAL A 565 -20.46 -6.77 -25.36
N HIS A 566 -20.68 -7.92 -24.71
CA HIS A 566 -20.33 -9.21 -25.26
C HIS A 566 -21.17 -9.56 -26.51
N SER A 567 -22.46 -9.26 -26.50
CA SER A 567 -23.32 -9.39 -27.69
C SER A 567 -22.90 -8.47 -28.83
N GLU A 568 -22.43 -7.26 -28.53
CA GLU A 568 -21.86 -6.34 -29.52
C GLU A 568 -20.57 -6.93 -30.13
N LEU A 569 -19.70 -7.52 -29.30
CA LEU A 569 -18.49 -8.20 -29.74
C LEU A 569 -18.78 -9.41 -30.64
N GLU A 570 -19.83 -10.19 -30.39
CA GLU A 570 -20.26 -11.27 -31.30
C GLU A 570 -20.63 -10.73 -32.69
N GLY A 571 -21.35 -9.61 -32.74
CA GLY A 571 -21.66 -8.91 -34.00
C GLY A 571 -20.39 -8.45 -34.72
N LEU A 572 -19.49 -7.77 -34.00
CA LEU A 572 -18.21 -7.30 -34.56
C LEU A 572 -17.32 -8.45 -35.03
N LYS A 573 -17.33 -9.59 -34.34
CA LYS A 573 -16.59 -10.80 -34.75
C LYS A 573 -17.10 -11.33 -36.09
N LYS A 574 -18.43 -11.39 -36.27
CA LYS A 574 -19.04 -11.79 -37.53
C LYS A 574 -18.69 -10.82 -38.67
N ASP A 575 -18.77 -9.52 -38.42
CA ASP A 575 -18.43 -8.49 -39.40
C ASP A 575 -16.95 -8.57 -39.78
N LEU A 576 -16.05 -8.74 -38.81
CA LEU A 576 -14.62 -8.89 -39.02
C LEU A 576 -14.29 -10.15 -39.83
N ASN A 577 -14.93 -11.29 -39.55
CA ASN A 577 -14.74 -12.52 -40.33
C ASN A 577 -15.16 -12.31 -41.80
N SER A 578 -16.28 -11.64 -42.06
CA SER A 578 -16.71 -11.33 -43.43
C SER A 578 -15.76 -10.36 -44.14
N VAL A 579 -15.22 -9.37 -43.43
CA VAL A 579 -14.22 -8.44 -43.98
C VAL A 579 -12.89 -9.17 -44.21
N ALA A 580 -12.49 -10.08 -43.33
CA ALA A 580 -11.27 -10.86 -43.46
C ALA A 580 -11.30 -11.75 -44.72
N GLU A 581 -12.39 -12.51 -44.92
CA GLU A 581 -12.57 -13.36 -46.10
C GLU A 581 -12.42 -12.56 -47.41
N LYS A 582 -13.15 -11.44 -47.52
CA LYS A 582 -13.06 -10.54 -48.69
C LYS A 582 -11.71 -9.86 -48.84
N THR A 583 -11.01 -9.62 -47.74
CA THR A 583 -9.67 -9.02 -47.76
C THR A 583 -8.65 -10.04 -48.27
N GLU A 584 -8.75 -11.30 -47.86
CA GLU A 584 -7.91 -12.39 -48.37
C GLU A 584 -8.14 -12.65 -49.86
N GLU A 585 -9.38 -12.57 -50.35
CA GLU A 585 -9.68 -12.61 -51.80
C GLU A 585 -8.94 -11.51 -52.57
N VAL A 586 -8.96 -10.27 -52.07
CA VAL A 586 -8.24 -9.13 -52.68
C VAL A 586 -6.72 -9.34 -52.63
N LEU A 587 -6.21 -9.93 -51.54
CA LEU A 587 -4.79 -10.20 -51.35
C LEU A 587 -4.27 -11.39 -52.17
N ALA A 588 -5.16 -12.28 -52.61
CA ALA A 588 -4.86 -13.42 -53.48
C ALA A 588 -4.84 -13.04 -54.97
N SER A 589 -5.19 -11.80 -55.33
CA SER A 589 -5.14 -11.32 -56.71
C SER A 589 -3.71 -11.36 -57.30
N PRO A 590 -3.53 -11.76 -58.58
CA PRO A 590 -2.22 -11.86 -59.22
C PRO A 590 -1.49 -10.52 -59.38
N GLN A 591 -2.21 -9.39 -59.38
CA GLN A 591 -1.65 -8.04 -59.39
C GLN A 591 -1.84 -7.41 -58.00
N GLN A 592 -0.80 -7.45 -57.17
CA GLN A 592 -0.89 -6.88 -55.81
C GLN A 592 -0.74 -5.35 -55.83
N SER A 593 -1.72 -4.67 -55.25
CA SER A 593 -1.68 -3.23 -55.02
C SER A 593 -0.54 -2.85 -54.05
N SER A 594 -0.06 -1.61 -54.16
CA SER A 594 1.00 -1.06 -53.30
C SER A 594 0.64 -1.08 -51.80
N SER A 595 -0.65 -1.03 -51.48
CA SER A 595 -1.19 -1.06 -50.12
C SER A 595 -1.39 -2.49 -49.54
N ALA A 596 -1.19 -3.55 -50.32
CA ALA A 596 -1.45 -4.94 -49.90
C ALA A 596 -0.68 -5.39 -48.63
N PRO A 597 0.62 -5.07 -48.44
CA PRO A 597 1.33 -5.42 -47.21
C PRO A 597 0.76 -4.72 -45.96
N MET A 598 0.35 -3.46 -46.11
CA MET A 598 -0.29 -2.70 -45.03
C MET A 598 -1.66 -3.28 -44.68
N LEU A 599 -2.44 -3.67 -45.68
CA LEU A 599 -3.74 -4.31 -45.50
C LEU A 599 -3.62 -5.64 -44.73
N ARG A 600 -2.64 -6.49 -45.08
CA ARG A 600 -2.32 -7.72 -44.32
C ARG A 600 -1.98 -7.44 -42.86
N SER A 601 -1.10 -6.47 -42.63
CA SER A 601 -0.67 -6.12 -41.26
C SER A 601 -1.84 -5.58 -40.42
N GLU A 602 -2.68 -4.71 -40.98
CA GLU A 602 -3.83 -4.15 -40.27
C GLU A 602 -4.91 -5.21 -39.99
N LEU A 603 -5.10 -6.17 -40.90
CA LEU A 603 -6.01 -7.31 -40.70
C LEU A 603 -5.54 -8.19 -39.54
N ASP A 604 -4.27 -8.62 -39.54
CA ASP A 604 -3.69 -9.45 -38.48
C ASP A 604 -3.75 -8.76 -37.11
N LEU A 605 -3.42 -7.47 -37.04
CA LEU A 605 -3.54 -6.68 -35.80
C LEU A 605 -4.98 -6.64 -35.29
N THR A 606 -5.95 -6.49 -36.19
CA THR A 606 -7.37 -6.38 -35.81
C THR A 606 -7.94 -7.74 -35.40
N LEU A 607 -7.54 -8.84 -36.04
CA LEU A 607 -7.88 -10.20 -35.62
C LEU A 607 -7.32 -10.53 -34.23
N LYS A 608 -6.04 -10.20 -33.97
CA LYS A 608 -5.43 -10.34 -32.63
C LYS A 608 -6.14 -9.50 -31.59
N LYS A 609 -6.55 -8.27 -31.94
CA LYS A 609 -7.32 -7.39 -31.05
C LYS A 609 -8.71 -7.98 -30.74
N MET A 610 -9.39 -8.53 -31.73
CA MET A 610 -10.67 -9.21 -31.55
C MET A 610 -10.56 -10.37 -30.56
N GLU A 611 -9.58 -11.25 -30.74
CA GLU A 611 -9.35 -12.38 -29.83
C GLU A 611 -9.02 -11.92 -28.40
N HIS A 612 -8.20 -10.87 -28.26
CA HIS A 612 -7.88 -10.29 -26.96
C HIS A 612 -9.12 -9.71 -26.26
N VAL A 613 -9.87 -8.83 -26.92
CA VAL A 613 -11.03 -8.13 -26.33
C VAL A 613 -12.18 -9.10 -26.05
N TYR A 614 -12.35 -10.10 -26.92
CA TYR A 614 -13.32 -11.17 -26.71
C TYR A 614 -12.95 -12.02 -25.49
N GLY A 615 -11.69 -12.47 -25.40
CA GLY A 615 -11.17 -13.22 -24.27
C GLY A 615 -11.31 -12.45 -22.95
N LEU A 616 -11.00 -11.14 -22.96
CA LEU A 616 -11.19 -10.24 -21.84
C LEU A 616 -12.64 -10.19 -21.38
N SER A 617 -13.57 -9.99 -22.32
CA SER A 617 -15.01 -9.93 -22.04
C SER A 617 -15.53 -11.23 -21.42
N THR A 618 -15.13 -12.38 -21.97
CA THR A 618 -15.56 -13.70 -21.50
C THR A 618 -15.07 -13.96 -20.09
N VAL A 619 -13.78 -13.73 -19.81
CA VAL A 619 -13.22 -13.95 -18.48
C VAL A 619 -13.81 -12.96 -17.46
N TYR A 620 -14.09 -11.72 -17.86
CA TYR A 620 -14.76 -10.77 -16.98
C TYR A 620 -16.21 -11.18 -16.65
N LEU A 621 -16.95 -11.76 -17.60
CA LEU A 621 -18.27 -12.35 -17.30
C LEU A 621 -18.17 -13.50 -16.29
N ASP A 622 -17.19 -14.39 -16.43
CA ASP A 622 -16.96 -15.48 -15.47
C ASP A 622 -16.55 -14.93 -14.09
N LYS A 623 -15.78 -13.84 -14.07
CA LYS A 623 -15.42 -13.13 -12.84
C LYS A 623 -16.66 -12.59 -12.14
N LEU A 624 -17.55 -11.91 -12.86
CA LEU A 624 -18.77 -11.36 -12.28
C LEU A 624 -19.68 -12.47 -11.70
N LYS A 625 -19.81 -13.61 -12.40
CA LYS A 625 -20.58 -14.76 -11.88
C LYS A 625 -19.99 -15.33 -10.59
N THR A 626 -18.67 -15.49 -10.53
CA THR A 626 -18.00 -16.05 -9.34
C THR A 626 -18.04 -15.06 -8.17
N ILE A 627 -17.86 -13.76 -8.43
CA ILE A 627 -18.02 -12.71 -7.41
C ILE A 627 -19.45 -12.67 -6.87
N ASP A 628 -20.49 -12.75 -7.71
CA ASP A 628 -21.88 -12.82 -7.26
C ASP A 628 -22.12 -13.98 -6.27
N VAL A 629 -21.55 -15.15 -6.56
CA VAL A 629 -21.62 -16.32 -5.68
C VAL A 629 -20.86 -16.07 -4.37
N VAL A 630 -19.67 -15.46 -4.42
CA VAL A 630 -18.90 -15.09 -3.21
C VAL A 630 -19.67 -14.09 -2.35
N ILE A 631 -20.32 -13.08 -2.95
CA ILE A 631 -21.11 -12.08 -2.21
C ILE A 631 -22.24 -12.77 -1.45
N ARG A 632 -23.00 -13.64 -2.12
CA ARG A 632 -24.11 -14.38 -1.50
C ARG A 632 -23.63 -15.27 -0.37
N ASN A 633 -22.61 -16.10 -0.61
CA ASN A 633 -22.10 -17.00 0.43
C ASN A 633 -21.46 -16.25 1.61
N THR A 634 -20.84 -15.09 1.38
CA THR A 634 -20.28 -14.25 2.45
C THR A 634 -21.40 -13.74 3.35
N LYS A 635 -22.51 -13.26 2.74
CA LYS A 635 -23.69 -12.81 3.48
C LYS A 635 -24.35 -13.97 4.25
N ASP A 636 -24.58 -15.10 3.59
CA ASP A 636 -25.17 -16.29 4.21
C ASP A 636 -24.31 -16.79 5.37
N ALA A 637 -22.98 -16.78 5.24
CA ALA A 637 -22.05 -17.17 6.29
C ALA A 637 -22.05 -16.19 7.46
N GLU A 638 -22.09 -14.87 7.23
CA GLU A 638 -22.23 -13.85 8.27
C GLU A 638 -23.53 -14.02 9.05
N ASP A 639 -24.67 -14.15 8.35
CA ASP A 639 -25.99 -14.32 8.97
C ASP A 639 -26.06 -15.64 9.77
N THR A 640 -25.49 -16.71 9.23
CA THR A 640 -25.39 -18.01 9.91
C THR A 640 -24.49 -17.91 11.15
N LEU A 641 -23.30 -17.32 11.04
CA LEU A 641 -22.35 -17.18 12.14
C LEU A 641 -22.93 -16.34 13.27
N LYS A 642 -23.59 -15.23 12.94
CA LYS A 642 -24.25 -14.36 13.92
C LYS A 642 -25.37 -15.07 14.68
N ASN A 643 -26.12 -15.95 14.01
CA ASN A 643 -27.11 -16.81 14.67
C ASN A 643 -26.42 -17.71 15.71
N TYR A 644 -25.32 -18.36 15.35
CA TYR A 644 -24.57 -19.22 16.29
C TYR A 644 -23.92 -18.45 17.44
N GLU A 645 -23.32 -17.28 17.19
CA GLU A 645 -22.81 -16.38 18.23
C GLU A 645 -23.92 -16.00 19.22
N THR A 646 -25.11 -15.69 18.70
CA THR A 646 -26.30 -15.34 19.51
C THR A 646 -26.81 -16.54 20.32
N ARG A 647 -26.90 -17.73 19.71
CA ARG A 647 -27.31 -18.96 20.40
C ARG A 647 -26.34 -19.34 21.51
N LEU A 648 -25.03 -19.26 21.26
CA LEU A 648 -24.02 -19.53 22.29
C LEU A 648 -24.07 -18.51 23.43
N ARG A 649 -24.28 -17.22 23.10
CA ARG A 649 -24.48 -16.15 24.09
C ARG A 649 -25.76 -16.34 24.91
N GLY A 650 -26.82 -16.87 24.29
CA GLY A 650 -28.15 -17.03 24.90
C GLY A 650 -28.26 -18.15 25.95
N VAL A 651 -27.26 -19.02 26.08
CA VAL A 651 -27.28 -20.09 27.11
C VAL A 651 -27.18 -19.46 28.51
N SER A 652 -28.19 -19.68 29.35
CA SER A 652 -28.30 -19.09 30.71
C SER A 652 -28.40 -20.11 31.85
N LYS A 653 -28.46 -21.40 31.52
CA LYS A 653 -28.75 -22.51 32.44
C LYS A 653 -27.70 -23.60 32.33
N VAL A 654 -27.36 -24.20 33.48
CA VAL A 654 -26.59 -25.44 33.55
C VAL A 654 -27.58 -26.61 33.43
N PRO A 655 -27.29 -27.66 32.63
CA PRO A 655 -28.14 -28.84 32.56
C PRO A 655 -28.38 -29.48 33.92
N ALA A 656 -29.62 -29.84 34.23
CA ALA A 656 -30.00 -30.43 35.52
C ALA A 656 -29.97 -31.96 35.54
N ASP A 657 -30.05 -32.60 34.37
CA ASP A 657 -30.05 -34.05 34.22
C ASP A 657 -29.31 -34.54 32.97
N GLU A 658 -29.11 -35.86 32.89
CA GLU A 658 -28.37 -36.52 31.81
C GLU A 658 -29.01 -36.31 30.43
N LYS A 659 -30.33 -36.22 30.37
CA LYS A 659 -31.05 -36.02 29.10
C LYS A 659 -30.82 -34.61 28.58
N GLU A 660 -30.81 -33.61 29.46
CA GLU A 660 -30.50 -32.22 29.10
C GLU A 660 -29.04 -32.07 28.64
N VAL A 661 -28.09 -32.72 29.32
CA VAL A 661 -26.67 -32.76 28.90
C VAL A 661 -26.57 -33.34 27.49
N GLU A 662 -27.15 -34.50 27.23
CA GLU A 662 -27.05 -35.16 25.94
C GLU A 662 -27.76 -34.40 24.82
N ALA A 663 -28.91 -33.77 25.12
CA ALA A 663 -29.62 -32.92 24.17
C ALA A 663 -28.77 -31.71 23.75
N GLN A 664 -28.12 -31.03 24.69
CA GLN A 664 -27.23 -29.90 24.39
C GLN A 664 -25.99 -30.34 23.61
N ARG A 665 -25.36 -31.47 23.98
CA ARG A 665 -24.20 -32.04 23.25
C ARG A 665 -24.54 -32.38 21.81
N SER A 666 -25.64 -33.10 21.60
CA SER A 666 -26.14 -33.47 20.28
C SER A 666 -26.43 -32.24 19.42
N GLN A 667 -27.06 -31.22 20.00
CA GLN A 667 -27.34 -29.96 19.28
C GLN A 667 -26.05 -29.23 18.89
N LEU A 668 -25.07 -29.11 19.80
CA LEU A 668 -23.77 -28.50 19.50
C LEU A 668 -23.01 -29.24 18.40
N LYS A 669 -23.12 -30.58 18.34
CA LYS A 669 -22.48 -31.40 17.31
C LYS A 669 -23.07 -31.16 15.92
N VAL A 670 -24.40 -31.10 15.82
CA VAL A 670 -25.10 -30.75 14.56
C VAL A 670 -24.73 -29.33 14.11
N ASN A 671 -24.73 -28.38 15.05
CA ASN A 671 -24.37 -26.99 14.79
C ASN A 671 -22.95 -26.85 14.21
N SER A 672 -21.97 -27.57 14.79
CA SER A 672 -20.57 -27.58 14.34
C SER A 672 -20.43 -28.09 12.90
N LEU A 673 -21.10 -29.20 12.57
CA LEU A 673 -21.07 -29.77 11.21
C LEU A 673 -21.71 -28.82 10.18
N GLN A 674 -22.81 -28.17 10.53
CA GLN A 674 -23.48 -27.22 9.65
C GLN A 674 -22.61 -25.97 9.40
N LEU A 675 -21.99 -25.42 10.44
CA LEU A 675 -21.02 -24.32 10.32
C LEU A 675 -19.84 -24.71 9.41
N TYR A 676 -19.25 -25.88 9.65
CA TYR A 676 -18.14 -26.36 8.83
C TYR A 676 -18.50 -26.40 7.34
N ARG A 677 -19.67 -26.94 6.97
CA ARG A 677 -20.13 -26.99 5.57
C ARG A 677 -20.30 -25.61 4.92
N VAL A 678 -20.81 -24.63 5.67
CA VAL A 678 -20.99 -23.26 5.15
C VAL A 678 -19.63 -22.61 4.87
N PHE A 679 -18.68 -22.75 5.79
CA PHE A 679 -17.35 -22.15 5.64
C PHE A 679 -16.44 -22.88 4.65
N ASP A 680 -16.57 -24.21 4.54
CA ASP A 680 -15.89 -25.00 3.50
C ASP A 680 -16.36 -24.58 2.11
N ARG A 681 -17.69 -24.44 1.92
CA ARG A 681 -18.26 -23.90 0.68
C ARG A 681 -17.74 -22.50 0.38
N LEU A 682 -17.79 -21.57 1.34
CA LEU A 682 -17.32 -20.19 1.16
C LEU A 682 -15.84 -20.13 0.72
N GLN A 683 -14.99 -20.94 1.34
CA GLN A 683 -13.58 -21.04 0.96
C GLN A 683 -13.41 -21.64 -0.45
N GLY A 684 -14.22 -22.63 -0.82
CA GLY A 684 -14.25 -23.20 -2.17
C GLY A 684 -14.61 -22.17 -3.24
N GLU A 685 -15.67 -21.38 -3.00
CA GLU A 685 -16.11 -20.32 -3.93
C GLU A 685 -15.08 -19.19 -4.05
N LEU A 686 -14.42 -18.81 -2.94
CA LEU A 686 -13.35 -17.80 -2.97
C LEU A 686 -12.12 -18.30 -3.75
N LYS A 687 -11.78 -19.59 -3.65
CA LYS A 687 -10.72 -20.21 -4.46
C LYS A 687 -11.10 -20.22 -5.94
N ALA A 688 -12.34 -20.55 -6.28
CA ALA A 688 -12.83 -20.51 -7.66
C ALA A 688 -12.77 -19.08 -8.23
N ALA A 689 -13.21 -18.07 -7.48
CA ALA A 689 -13.11 -16.66 -7.88
C ALA A 689 -11.64 -16.21 -8.06
N SER A 690 -10.73 -16.68 -7.20
CA SER A 690 -9.29 -16.40 -7.32
C SER A 690 -8.69 -17.01 -8.58
N ALA A 691 -9.07 -18.24 -8.95
CA ALA A 691 -8.60 -18.88 -10.18
C ALA A 691 -9.06 -18.14 -11.45
N ILE A 692 -10.30 -17.61 -11.46
CA ILE A 692 -10.79 -16.78 -12.57
C ILE A 692 -10.04 -15.45 -12.63
N ASN A 693 -9.75 -14.84 -11.48
CA ASN A 693 -8.94 -13.62 -11.42
C ASN A 693 -7.49 -13.85 -11.90
N ASP A 694 -6.89 -15.01 -11.59
CA ASP A 694 -5.56 -15.37 -12.10
C ASP A 694 -5.56 -15.54 -13.63
N ARG A 695 -6.66 -16.04 -14.20
CA ARG A 695 -6.85 -16.09 -15.65
C ARG A 695 -7.02 -14.69 -16.24
N MET A 696 -7.76 -13.81 -15.55
CA MET A 696 -7.97 -12.42 -15.94
C MET A 696 -6.65 -11.64 -15.97
N THR A 697 -5.81 -11.77 -14.94
CA THR A 697 -4.52 -11.07 -14.85
C THR A 697 -3.52 -11.48 -15.93
N ARG A 698 -3.60 -12.72 -16.44
CA ARG A 698 -2.81 -13.16 -17.60
C ARG A 698 -3.24 -12.49 -18.90
N ILE A 699 -4.52 -12.17 -19.05
CA ILE A 699 -5.06 -11.52 -20.26
C ILE A 699 -4.90 -10.00 -20.13
N HIS A 700 -5.18 -9.43 -18.96
CA HIS A 700 -5.19 -8.00 -18.71
C HIS A 700 -4.62 -7.74 -17.31
N SER A 701 -3.43 -7.17 -17.25
CA SER A 701 -2.56 -7.04 -16.06
C SER A 701 -3.06 -6.09 -14.95
N GLU A 702 -4.38 -5.84 -14.90
CA GLU A 702 -5.03 -5.01 -13.89
C GLU A 702 -5.19 -5.72 -12.55
N ARG A 703 -5.09 -4.96 -11.46
CA ARG A 703 -5.35 -5.47 -10.10
C ARG A 703 -6.84 -5.43 -9.79
N ASP A 704 -7.35 -6.54 -9.27
CA ASP A 704 -8.74 -6.67 -8.86
C ASP A 704 -8.96 -6.27 -7.40
N ALA A 705 -9.41 -5.03 -7.18
CA ALA A 705 -9.72 -4.51 -5.85
C ALA A 705 -10.97 -5.15 -5.22
N GLU A 706 -11.89 -5.67 -6.03
CA GLU A 706 -13.17 -6.26 -5.57
C GLU A 706 -12.93 -7.63 -4.92
N LEU A 707 -12.13 -8.49 -5.56
CA LEU A 707 -11.76 -9.78 -4.97
C LEU A 707 -10.93 -9.62 -3.69
N GLU A 708 -10.02 -8.64 -3.63
CA GLU A 708 -9.23 -8.37 -2.42
C GLU A 708 -10.13 -7.93 -1.25
N HIS A 709 -11.13 -7.10 -1.52
CA HIS A 709 -12.12 -6.72 -0.51
C HIS A 709 -12.85 -7.94 0.08
N TYR A 710 -13.35 -8.85 -0.77
CA TYR A 710 -14.01 -10.06 -0.29
C TYR A 710 -13.05 -11.03 0.39
N ARG A 711 -11.79 -11.12 -0.03
CA ARG A 711 -10.75 -11.91 0.66
C ARG A 711 -10.57 -11.46 2.11
N GLN A 712 -10.56 -10.15 2.36
CA GLN A 712 -10.46 -9.58 3.71
C GLN A 712 -11.71 -9.85 4.55
N LEU A 713 -12.90 -9.65 3.97
CA LEU A 713 -14.17 -9.95 4.65
C LEU A 713 -14.27 -11.43 5.05
N VAL A 714 -13.96 -12.34 4.12
CA VAL A 714 -13.93 -13.78 4.39
C VAL A 714 -12.88 -14.13 5.43
N GLY A 715 -11.71 -13.47 5.41
CA GLY A 715 -10.69 -13.62 6.46
C GLY A 715 -11.22 -13.32 7.86
N GLY A 716 -11.88 -12.17 8.05
CA GLY A 716 -12.48 -11.81 9.34
C GLY A 716 -13.61 -12.77 9.77
N LEU A 717 -14.41 -13.25 8.82
CA LEU A 717 -15.42 -14.28 9.07
C LEU A 717 -14.81 -15.60 9.51
N LEU A 718 -13.69 -16.02 8.92
CA LEU A 718 -12.98 -17.24 9.29
C LEU A 718 -12.42 -17.18 10.71
N GLU A 719 -11.86 -16.02 11.12
CA GLU A 719 -11.38 -15.82 12.49
C GLU A 719 -12.51 -15.94 13.52
N ARG A 720 -13.65 -15.28 13.26
CA ARG A 720 -14.83 -15.39 14.12
C ARG A 720 -15.40 -16.81 14.14
N TRP A 721 -15.46 -17.48 13.00
CA TRP A 721 -15.86 -18.89 12.92
C TRP A 721 -14.96 -19.80 13.73
N GLN A 722 -13.63 -19.64 13.65
CA GLN A 722 -12.67 -20.39 14.47
C GLN A 722 -12.91 -20.17 15.97
N ALA A 723 -13.20 -18.94 16.39
CA ALA A 723 -13.52 -18.64 17.78
C ALA A 723 -14.83 -19.30 18.24
N VAL A 724 -15.88 -19.27 17.40
CA VAL A 724 -17.14 -19.98 17.66
C VAL A 724 -16.94 -21.49 17.72
N PHE A 725 -16.16 -22.05 16.80
CA PHE A 725 -15.84 -23.47 16.75
C PHE A 725 -15.07 -23.93 17.99
N ALA A 726 -14.02 -23.20 18.38
CA ALA A 726 -13.27 -23.46 19.61
C ALA A 726 -14.17 -23.40 20.86
N GLN A 727 -15.13 -22.48 20.88
CA GLN A 727 -16.09 -22.38 21.98
C GLN A 727 -17.08 -23.56 21.99
N ILE A 728 -17.55 -24.02 20.82
CA ILE A 728 -18.40 -25.20 20.71
C ILE A 728 -17.65 -26.44 21.22
N ASP A 729 -16.40 -26.63 20.78
CA ASP A 729 -15.55 -27.74 21.22
C ASP A 729 -15.30 -27.72 22.73
N LEU A 730 -15.00 -26.54 23.29
CA LEU A 730 -14.81 -26.38 24.73
C LEU A 730 -16.09 -26.72 25.48
N ARG A 731 -17.25 -26.19 25.04
CA ARG A 731 -18.54 -26.51 25.68
C ARG A 731 -18.89 -27.99 25.61
N GLN A 732 -18.55 -28.67 24.51
CA GLN A 732 -18.74 -30.12 24.43
C GLN A 732 -17.88 -30.85 25.46
N ARG A 733 -16.60 -30.50 25.60
CA ARG A 733 -15.71 -31.13 26.61
C ARG A 733 -16.20 -30.91 28.04
N GLU A 734 -16.65 -29.70 28.36
CA GLU A 734 -17.19 -29.40 29.69
C GLU A 734 -18.50 -30.14 29.95
N LEU A 735 -19.41 -30.23 28.96
CA LEU A 735 -20.61 -31.06 29.07
C LEU A 735 -20.30 -32.55 29.22
N ASP A 736 -19.28 -33.07 28.54
CA ASP A 736 -18.80 -34.45 28.69
C ASP A 736 -18.25 -34.71 30.09
N LEU A 737 -17.56 -33.75 30.68
CA LEU A 737 -17.04 -33.84 32.05
C LEU A 737 -18.18 -33.74 33.08
N LEU A 738 -19.05 -32.75 32.93
CA LEU A 738 -20.23 -32.54 33.75
C LEU A 738 -21.13 -33.78 33.78
N GLY A 739 -21.45 -34.34 32.60
CA GLY A 739 -22.26 -35.55 32.48
C GLY A 739 -21.65 -36.76 33.18
N ARG A 740 -20.33 -36.98 33.03
CA ARG A 740 -19.61 -38.07 33.70
C ARG A 740 -19.61 -37.92 35.22
N ASN A 741 -19.35 -36.72 35.73
CA ASN A 741 -19.31 -36.46 37.17
C ASN A 741 -20.71 -36.53 37.79
N MET A 742 -21.74 -36.05 37.07
CA MET A 742 -23.14 -36.19 37.47
C MET A 742 -23.55 -37.65 37.60
N ASN A 743 -23.27 -38.48 36.58
CA ASN A 743 -23.61 -39.90 36.60
C ASN A 743 -22.86 -40.65 37.71
N SER A 744 -21.58 -40.32 37.92
CA SER A 744 -20.75 -40.91 38.98
C SER A 744 -21.21 -40.52 40.39
N TYR A 745 -21.74 -39.29 40.56
CA TYR A 745 -22.37 -38.86 41.81
C TYR A 745 -23.72 -39.56 42.01
N ARG A 746 -24.65 -39.48 41.05
CA ARG A 746 -25.99 -40.09 41.16
C ARG A 746 -25.92 -41.58 41.46
N GLY A 747 -25.07 -42.33 40.76
CA GLY A 747 -24.91 -43.77 41.02
C GLY A 747 -24.38 -44.08 42.41
N ASN A 748 -23.38 -43.33 42.90
CA ASN A 748 -22.86 -43.53 44.25
C ASN A 748 -23.84 -43.08 45.34
N TYR A 749 -24.57 -41.99 45.09
CA TYR A 749 -25.54 -41.43 46.01
C TYR A 749 -26.78 -42.32 46.14
N GLU A 750 -27.31 -42.85 45.03
CA GLU A 750 -28.42 -43.83 45.03
C GLU A 750 -28.05 -45.09 45.83
N TRP A 751 -26.86 -45.64 45.60
CA TRP A 751 -26.35 -46.75 46.40
C TRP A 751 -26.24 -46.39 47.89
N LEU A 752 -25.67 -45.22 48.21
CA LEU A 752 -25.48 -44.76 49.59
C LEU A 752 -26.82 -44.60 50.31
N MET A 753 -27.81 -43.97 49.66
CA MET A 753 -29.14 -43.77 50.22
C MET A 753 -29.88 -45.10 50.44
N GLN A 754 -29.73 -46.06 49.52
CA GLN A 754 -30.28 -47.40 49.69
C GLN A 754 -29.62 -48.11 50.89
N TRP A 755 -28.29 -48.14 50.96
CA TRP A 755 -27.55 -48.78 52.05
C TRP A 755 -27.86 -48.14 53.40
N LEU A 756 -27.90 -46.80 53.46
CA LEU A 756 -28.25 -46.07 54.67
C LEU A 756 -29.69 -46.35 55.13
N GLY A 757 -30.63 -46.47 54.20
CA GLY A 757 -32.00 -46.88 54.50
C GLY A 757 -32.09 -48.31 55.03
N GLU A 758 -31.29 -49.23 54.48
CA GLU A 758 -31.18 -50.61 54.98
C GLU A 758 -30.52 -50.67 56.36
N ALA A 759 -29.44 -49.92 56.58
CA ALA A 759 -28.72 -49.84 57.85
C ALA A 759 -29.59 -49.24 58.96
N ARG A 760 -30.34 -48.16 58.66
CA ARG A 760 -31.31 -47.57 59.60
C ARG A 760 -32.38 -48.59 60.00
N LYS A 761 -32.96 -49.30 59.03
CA LYS A 761 -33.95 -50.35 59.31
C LYS A 761 -33.36 -51.50 60.15
N LYS A 762 -32.08 -51.83 59.98
CA LYS A 762 -31.38 -52.80 60.85
C LYS A 762 -31.23 -52.25 62.27
N GLN A 763 -30.78 -51.00 62.42
CA GLN A 763 -30.62 -50.34 63.73
C GLN A 763 -31.94 -50.22 64.50
N GLU A 764 -33.02 -49.78 63.84
CA GLU A 764 -34.36 -49.71 64.42
C GLU A 764 -34.85 -51.09 64.91
N LYS A 765 -34.54 -52.16 64.17
CA LYS A 765 -34.88 -53.54 64.59
C LYS A 765 -34.07 -54.00 65.81
N ILE A 766 -32.79 -53.66 65.89
CA ILE A 766 -31.93 -53.99 67.03
C ILE A 766 -32.40 -53.24 68.28
N GLN A 767 -32.78 -51.96 68.15
CA GLN A 767 -33.28 -51.13 69.25
C GLN A 767 -34.69 -51.50 69.72
N ALA A 768 -35.51 -52.11 68.86
CA ALA A 768 -36.87 -52.54 69.19
C ALA A 768 -36.94 -53.79 70.08
N VAL A 769 -35.83 -54.52 70.27
CA VAL A 769 -35.78 -55.72 71.12
C VAL A 769 -35.73 -55.32 72.61
N PRO A 770 -36.71 -55.71 73.45
CA PRO A 770 -36.71 -55.37 74.87
C PRO A 770 -35.62 -56.12 75.65
N ILE A 771 -34.85 -55.40 76.49
CA ILE A 771 -33.76 -55.98 77.29
C ILE A 771 -34.32 -56.59 78.58
N GLY A 772 -34.61 -57.89 78.54
CA GLY A 772 -35.19 -58.63 79.68
C GLY A 772 -34.16 -59.34 80.58
N ASP A 773 -32.99 -59.69 80.05
CA ASP A 773 -31.94 -60.41 80.79
C ASP A 773 -30.52 -60.08 80.27
N SER A 774 -29.49 -60.54 81.01
CA SER A 774 -28.08 -60.28 80.66
C SER A 774 -27.67 -60.93 79.33
N LYS A 775 -28.40 -61.95 78.86
CA LYS A 775 -28.12 -62.65 77.61
C LYS A 775 -28.61 -61.82 76.42
N ALA A 776 -29.83 -61.30 76.46
CA ALA A 776 -30.40 -60.39 75.46
C ALA A 776 -29.55 -59.12 75.31
N LEU A 777 -29.05 -58.56 76.42
CA LEU A 777 -28.14 -57.40 76.38
C LEU A 777 -26.83 -57.71 75.64
N LYS A 778 -26.24 -58.89 75.86
CA LYS A 778 -25.00 -59.32 75.18
C LYS A 778 -25.21 -59.58 73.70
N GLU A 779 -26.36 -60.14 73.32
CA GLU A 779 -26.73 -60.38 71.93
C GLU A 779 -26.97 -59.06 71.18
N GLN A 780 -27.71 -58.13 71.77
CA GLN A 780 -27.91 -56.78 71.22
C GLN A 780 -26.58 -56.03 71.04
N LEU A 781 -25.69 -56.08 72.03
CA LEU A 781 -24.35 -55.48 71.93
C LEU A 781 -23.50 -56.12 70.81
N ALA A 782 -23.64 -57.44 70.58
CA ALA A 782 -22.94 -58.12 69.50
C ALA A 782 -23.48 -57.74 68.11
N GLU A 783 -24.80 -57.56 67.98
CA GLU A 783 -25.43 -57.09 66.74
C GLU A 783 -25.09 -55.63 66.44
N GLU A 784 -25.07 -54.74 67.45
CA GLU A 784 -24.61 -53.36 67.31
C GLU A 784 -23.13 -53.29 66.90
N LYS A 785 -22.24 -54.09 67.52
CA LYS A 785 -20.83 -54.17 67.12
C LYS A 785 -20.65 -54.62 65.68
N LYS A 786 -21.47 -55.58 65.23
CA LYS A 786 -21.43 -56.06 63.84
C LYS A 786 -21.92 -55.01 62.84
N LEU A 787 -22.94 -54.23 63.21
CA LEU A 787 -23.41 -53.11 62.40
C LEU A 787 -22.34 -52.00 62.33
N LEU A 788 -21.65 -51.73 63.44
CA LEU A 788 -20.53 -50.78 63.51
C LEU A 788 -19.36 -51.20 62.60
N GLU A 789 -18.98 -52.48 62.60
CA GLU A 789 -17.97 -53.01 61.65
C GLU A 789 -18.41 -52.90 60.18
N GLU A 790 -19.70 -53.04 59.87
CA GLU A 790 -20.26 -52.86 58.51
C GLU A 790 -20.16 -51.38 58.07
N ILE A 791 -20.42 -50.44 58.98
CA ILE A 791 -20.28 -49.00 58.75
C ILE A 791 -18.82 -48.64 58.50
N GLU A 792 -17.89 -49.11 59.35
CA GLU A 792 -16.46 -48.88 59.19
C GLU A 792 -15.93 -49.41 57.85
N LYS A 793 -16.37 -50.59 57.43
CA LYS A 793 -16.00 -51.18 56.12
C LYS A 793 -16.51 -50.39 54.91
N ASN A 794 -17.60 -49.65 55.07
CA ASN A 794 -18.18 -48.85 53.99
C ASN A 794 -17.71 -47.38 53.99
N LYS A 795 -16.86 -46.99 54.95
CA LYS A 795 -16.30 -45.63 55.06
C LYS A 795 -15.68 -45.12 53.75
N ASP A 796 -14.86 -45.95 53.09
CA ASP A 796 -14.22 -45.58 51.81
C ASP A 796 -15.23 -45.25 50.71
N LYS A 797 -16.40 -45.90 50.72
CA LYS A 797 -17.46 -45.64 49.73
C LYS A 797 -18.20 -44.34 50.02
N ILE A 798 -18.36 -43.99 51.30
CA ILE A 798 -18.92 -42.69 51.73
C ILE A 798 -17.98 -41.56 51.31
N GLU A 799 -16.68 -41.70 51.61
CA GLU A 799 -15.65 -40.74 51.18
C GLU A 799 -15.60 -40.61 49.64
N ASN A 800 -15.75 -41.72 48.90
CA ASN A 800 -15.84 -41.71 47.45
C ASN A 800 -17.10 -40.99 46.93
N CYS A 801 -18.24 -41.13 47.62
CA CYS A 801 -19.47 -40.39 47.29
C CYS A 801 -19.28 -38.88 47.50
N GLN A 802 -18.68 -38.45 48.61
CA GLN A 802 -18.35 -37.05 48.88
C GLN A 802 -17.36 -36.48 47.85
N LYS A 803 -16.37 -37.27 47.45
CA LYS A 803 -15.41 -36.90 46.39
C LYS A 803 -16.10 -36.69 45.05
N ASN A 804 -17.02 -37.58 44.67
CA ASN A 804 -17.80 -37.46 43.43
C ASN A 804 -18.77 -36.27 43.48
N ALA A 805 -19.38 -36.00 44.64
CA ALA A 805 -20.22 -34.81 44.87
C ALA A 805 -19.43 -33.52 44.65
N LYS A 806 -18.22 -33.44 45.23
CA LYS A 806 -17.31 -32.30 45.02
C LYS A 806 -16.91 -32.14 43.56
N ALA A 807 -16.51 -33.23 42.90
CA ALA A 807 -16.15 -33.20 41.48
C ALA A 807 -17.31 -32.75 40.58
N TYR A 808 -18.55 -33.14 40.91
CA TYR A 808 -19.75 -32.68 40.21
C TYR A 808 -20.00 -31.18 40.43
N ILE A 809 -19.94 -30.69 41.67
CA ILE A 809 -20.06 -29.26 41.99
C ILE A 809 -19.00 -28.43 41.26
N ASP A 810 -17.75 -28.89 41.25
CA ASP A 810 -16.66 -28.18 40.58
C ASP A 810 -16.91 -28.11 39.06
N SER A 811 -17.38 -29.19 38.42
CA SER A 811 -17.77 -29.18 37.00
C SER A 811 -18.97 -28.28 36.69
N VAL A 812 -19.94 -28.17 37.59
CA VAL A 812 -21.06 -27.20 37.45
C VAL A 812 -20.53 -25.77 37.43
N LYS A 813 -19.62 -25.44 38.36
CA LYS A 813 -19.00 -24.10 38.46
C LYS A 813 -18.11 -23.79 37.26
N ASP A 814 -17.32 -24.75 36.80
CA ASP A 814 -16.43 -24.58 35.65
C ASP A 814 -17.23 -24.33 34.36
N TYR A 815 -18.31 -25.08 34.14
CA TYR A 815 -19.21 -24.88 33.00
C TYR A 815 -19.92 -23.53 33.05
N GLU A 816 -20.40 -23.12 34.22
CA GLU A 816 -20.98 -21.79 34.43
C GLU A 816 -19.97 -20.67 34.15
N LEU A 817 -18.76 -20.77 34.69
CA LEU A 817 -17.69 -19.81 34.47
C LEU A 817 -17.34 -19.69 32.98
N GLN A 818 -17.30 -20.81 32.25
CA GLN A 818 -17.06 -20.84 30.81
C GLN A 818 -18.15 -20.07 30.02
N ILE A 819 -19.43 -20.26 30.36
CA ILE A 819 -20.54 -19.54 29.73
C ILE A 819 -20.43 -18.03 29.99
N LEU A 820 -20.18 -17.65 31.25
CA LEU A 820 -20.05 -16.26 31.66
C LEU A 820 -18.85 -15.56 31.00
N THR A 821 -17.72 -16.26 30.89
CA THR A 821 -16.51 -15.77 30.22
C THR A 821 -16.79 -15.46 28.75
N TYR A 822 -17.46 -16.36 28.04
CA TYR A 822 -17.82 -16.12 26.64
C TYR A 822 -18.81 -14.97 26.45
N LYS A 823 -19.81 -14.84 27.35
CA LYS A 823 -20.74 -13.69 27.35
C LYS A 823 -20.00 -12.36 27.52
N ALA A 824 -19.01 -12.30 28.43
CA ALA A 824 -18.22 -11.10 28.67
C ALA A 824 -17.34 -10.72 27.48
N LEU A 825 -16.68 -11.69 26.83
CA LEU A 825 -15.85 -11.45 25.63
C LEU A 825 -16.65 -10.91 24.44
N GLN A 826 -17.94 -11.24 24.37
CA GLN A 826 -18.85 -10.90 23.28
C GLN A 826 -19.54 -9.53 23.45
N ASP A 827 -19.39 -8.86 24.61
CA ASP A 827 -19.95 -7.53 24.89
C ASP A 827 -19.07 -6.69 25.85
N PRO A 828 -17.88 -6.23 25.39
CA PRO A 828 -16.94 -5.47 26.22
C PRO A 828 -17.43 -4.06 26.60
N MET A 829 -18.56 -3.60 26.05
CA MET A 829 -19.13 -2.26 26.28
C MET A 829 -20.20 -2.23 27.38
N THR A 830 -20.57 -3.39 27.94
CA THR A 830 -21.43 -3.43 29.13
C THR A 830 -20.65 -2.98 30.35
N SER A 831 -21.10 -1.88 30.98
CA SER A 831 -20.53 -1.34 32.21
C SER A 831 -20.32 -2.45 33.27
N PRO A 832 -19.20 -2.46 34.03
CA PRO A 832 -18.87 -3.51 35.01
C PRO A 832 -19.94 -3.74 36.11
N LEU A 833 -20.97 -2.89 36.16
CA LEU A 833 -22.11 -2.97 37.08
C LEU A 833 -23.23 -3.92 36.62
N LYS A 834 -23.34 -4.26 35.32
CA LYS A 834 -24.27 -5.29 34.82
C LYS A 834 -23.53 -6.62 34.68
N LYS A 835 -23.19 -7.25 35.81
CA LYS A 835 -22.59 -8.59 35.80
C LYS A 835 -23.52 -9.54 35.03
N PRO A 836 -23.02 -10.27 34.01
CA PRO A 836 -23.78 -11.35 33.41
C PRO A 836 -24.13 -12.34 34.53
N LYS A 837 -25.43 -12.58 34.75
CA LYS A 837 -25.90 -13.53 35.76
C LYS A 837 -26.34 -14.81 35.06
N MET A 838 -25.95 -15.96 35.60
CA MET A 838 -26.61 -17.23 35.31
C MET A 838 -27.94 -17.29 36.06
N GLU A 839 -28.87 -18.09 35.56
CA GLU A 839 -30.08 -18.43 36.31
C GLU A 839 -29.69 -19.31 37.51
N GLY A 840 -30.30 -19.09 38.68
CA GLY A 840 -29.93 -19.75 39.96
C GLY A 840 -30.15 -21.27 40.03
N GLN A 841 -30.26 -21.94 38.88
CA GLN A 841 -30.29 -23.39 38.80
C GLN A 841 -28.96 -24.04 39.20
N SER A 842 -27.82 -23.41 38.95
CA SER A 842 -26.53 -23.90 39.45
C SER A 842 -26.46 -23.84 40.97
N ASP A 843 -26.91 -22.73 41.56
CA ASP A 843 -27.04 -22.59 43.02
C ASP A 843 -28.01 -23.64 43.60
N ASN A 844 -29.12 -23.92 42.93
CA ASN A 844 -30.06 -24.97 43.35
C ASN A 844 -29.43 -26.37 43.30
N ILE A 845 -28.71 -26.71 42.23
CA ILE A 845 -28.00 -28.01 42.09
C ILE A 845 -26.91 -28.12 43.16
N ILE A 846 -26.14 -27.06 43.38
CA ILE A 846 -25.08 -27.03 44.41
C ILE A 846 -25.71 -27.13 45.80
N GLN A 847 -26.83 -26.46 46.04
CA GLN A 847 -27.56 -26.51 47.30
C GLN A 847 -28.19 -27.88 47.55
N GLU A 848 -28.76 -28.52 46.54
CA GLU A 848 -29.29 -29.90 46.60
C GLU A 848 -28.17 -30.86 47.03
N VAL A 849 -27.07 -30.91 46.27
CA VAL A 849 -25.90 -31.77 46.57
C VAL A 849 -25.27 -31.43 47.93
N SER A 850 -25.24 -30.16 48.33
CA SER A 850 -24.69 -29.75 49.62
C SER A 850 -25.63 -30.11 50.77
N SER A 851 -26.94 -29.90 50.61
CA SER A 851 -27.96 -30.20 51.61
C SER A 851 -28.12 -31.70 51.85
N GLU A 852 -28.00 -32.51 50.80
CA GLU A 852 -27.94 -33.97 50.89
C GLU A 852 -26.72 -34.45 51.70
N ASN A 853 -25.62 -33.67 51.69
CA ASN A 853 -24.41 -33.91 52.48
C ASN A 853 -24.39 -33.27 53.88
N THR A 854 -25.22 -32.25 54.18
CA THR A 854 -25.10 -31.44 55.41
C THR A 854 -26.37 -31.27 56.25
N THR A 855 -27.55 -31.72 55.80
CA THR A 855 -28.75 -31.63 56.65
C THR A 855 -28.59 -32.49 57.92
N PRO A 856 -28.86 -31.93 59.12
CA PRO A 856 -29.06 -32.74 60.32
C PRO A 856 -30.36 -33.52 60.12
N GLY A 857 -30.24 -34.84 59.92
CA GLY A 857 -31.30 -35.70 59.42
C GLY A 857 -30.95 -36.44 58.12
N SER A 858 -29.88 -36.05 57.42
CA SER A 858 -29.31 -36.87 56.34
C SER A 858 -28.67 -38.10 56.97
N PRO A 859 -28.94 -39.32 56.44
CA PRO A 859 -28.54 -40.53 57.13
C PRO A 859 -27.01 -40.67 57.31
N ALA A 860 -26.18 -39.96 56.53
CA ALA A 860 -24.73 -39.92 56.75
C ALA A 860 -24.33 -39.21 58.05
N ASN A 861 -25.02 -38.13 58.43
CA ASN A 861 -24.75 -37.38 59.66
C ASN A 861 -25.47 -37.96 60.88
N GLU A 862 -26.65 -38.57 60.71
CA GLU A 862 -27.30 -39.28 61.82
C GLU A 862 -26.55 -40.55 62.24
N PHE A 863 -25.85 -41.22 61.32
CA PHE A 863 -25.00 -42.36 61.68
C PHE A 863 -23.74 -41.93 62.46
N GLU A 864 -23.12 -40.79 62.16
CA GLU A 864 -22.03 -40.25 63.00
C GLU A 864 -22.54 -39.84 64.40
N ILE A 865 -23.73 -39.23 64.50
CA ILE A 865 -24.28 -38.78 65.79
C ILE A 865 -24.71 -39.97 66.66
N HIS A 866 -25.18 -41.08 66.07
CA HIS A 866 -25.53 -42.28 66.84
C HIS A 866 -24.35 -43.19 67.18
N VAL A 867 -23.23 -43.10 66.46
CA VAL A 867 -21.99 -43.84 66.81
C VAL A 867 -21.19 -43.12 67.91
N VAL A 868 -21.35 -41.80 68.06
CA VAL A 868 -20.66 -41.02 69.11
C VAL A 868 -21.39 -41.06 70.46
N VAL A 869 -22.61 -41.60 70.51
CA VAL A 869 -23.38 -41.80 71.76
C VAL A 869 -23.62 -43.28 72.01
N PHE A 870 -22.55 -44.07 72.17
CA PHE A 870 -22.55 -45.35 72.88
C PHE A 870 -21.18 -45.67 73.49
#